data_AF-A0A8D9GN37-F1
#
_entry.id   AF-A0A8D9GN37-F1
#
_cell.length_a   1.000
_cell.length_b   1.000
_cell.length_c   1.000
_cell.angle_alpha   90.00
_cell.angle_beta   90.00
_cell.angle_gamma   90.00
#
_symmetry.space_group_name_H-M   'P 1'
#
loop_
_entity.id
_entity.type
_entity.pdbx_description
1 polymer ?
#
loop_
_entity_poly.entity_id
_entity_poly.type
_entity_poly.pdbx_seq_one_letter_code
_entity_poly.pdbx_strand_id
1 'polypeptide(L)'
;MADPSQASFWMQANALLRKNLTYQRKHIWTNVRLILVPLFLCLILLAIQHVLDALMKGVSDMTGDCKSNADLSGGMCPIPNPPMLPPMLQIPQHELRSVKTDFLPYKDLPDKSCRGTMGGSCPVTILMTGEKQPLGKAISANIFATSFAVNSSDLLPTLANNILGSPIAAAKDNYADPGLAPGLPIYNIQPLCTANSTWPLSLEKIQTEVKCVQGLCLWRNNSADVNNELFKGSYRGNPAGITNEIAAAYDLMNTDKKNFNVTIWYNSTYKDEFSTGPVKLVRVPRSINQISNAYLKFLKGPGLRILFEFVKEVPKHATRFNTDIASLLGPLFFTWVVLLLFPVILTSLVYEKQERLRIIMKMHGLGDGPYWLISYAYFLTISVLYVASLVIFGSVIGLKYFRLNSYSIQFVFYFIYLNLQIAIGFLVSSIFSKVKTVTVVAYILVYGTGLLGSFLFQTMLENQSFPEEWIVALELYPGFSLYRGLYEFSQYASRGNGMKWQDLSDSGMGEVLCIMSIEWFLALIIAFYIDQVFSSGKHPFFFLNLFKKSSSIPSKPTMQRVDSKKVSIDMGKIDVSQEREKVQQLRNEGSAGHAILCDNLKKVYPGRDGNPPKMAVRGLYLDVPSGECFGMLGPNGAGKTSFISMMTGLLKPSSGTALVQGLDICKDMNKVYTSMGVCPQHDLLWETLTGREHLHFYGRLKNIKGSALTQAVEESLKSVSLFDGGVGDKPAGNYSGGMKRRLSVAISLIGNPKVVYLDEPSTGLDPASRKNLWDNKNRIEQWFNNNVPSLASRKDTLDPALLTAEATPRVRQNGRGDFKTLTEAINRVPVGNKERVIIKLGHGEYKEKVTIDRNKPFITLYGDPNAMPVLTFDGTAAEYGTVDSATLIVLSDYFMAINIIVKNSAPMPDGKRKGAQALSMRISGNKAAFYNCKFYGYQDTICDDTGNHFFKDCYIEGTFDFIFGSGRSLYLSTQLNVVGDGLRVITAHAGKSTEEKSGYSFVHCKVTGTGTGIYLGRAWMSHPKVVYAYTDMSSVVNPSGWHENTQTERDKTVFYGEYKCSGPGSRKEKRVKYTQDIDNIEANSFISLGYIQGSSWLLPPHSL
;
A
#
# COMPACT_ATOMS: atom_id res chain seq x y z
N MET A 1 -24.50 17.50 18.75
CA MET A 1 -25.33 16.72 17.81
C MET A 1 -24.79 16.98 16.41
N ALA A 2 -24.15 15.99 15.77
CA ALA A 2 -23.76 16.06 14.37
C ALA A 2 -24.75 15.20 13.57
N ASP A 3 -25.40 15.81 12.60
CA ASP A 3 -26.33 15.14 11.69
C ASP A 3 -25.55 14.09 10.87
N PRO A 4 -25.91 12.79 10.88
CA PRO A 4 -25.19 11.72 10.20
C PRO A 4 -25.45 11.74 8.68
N SER A 5 -25.24 12.91 8.06
CA SER A 5 -25.25 13.08 6.62
C SER A 5 -23.95 12.52 6.02
N GLN A 6 -24.08 11.83 4.88
CA GLN A 6 -22.97 11.24 4.15
C GLN A 6 -21.89 12.29 3.84
N ALA A 7 -20.64 12.00 4.20
CA ALA A 7 -19.53 12.89 3.87
C ALA A 7 -19.44 13.08 2.35
N SER A 8 -19.45 14.34 1.89
CA SER A 8 -19.33 14.68 0.46
C SER A 8 -18.04 14.12 -0.15
N PHE A 9 -18.04 13.88 -1.47
CA PHE A 9 -16.87 13.42 -2.24
C PHE A 9 -15.57 14.17 -1.89
N TRP A 10 -15.62 15.51 -1.90
CA TRP A 10 -14.46 16.36 -1.61
C TRP A 10 -13.96 16.24 -0.18
N MET A 11 -14.84 15.94 0.77
CA MET A 11 -14.46 15.75 2.16
C MET A 11 -13.75 14.43 2.37
N GLN A 12 -14.22 13.37 1.73
CA GLN A 12 -13.54 12.07 1.72
C GLN A 12 -12.17 12.20 1.05
N ALA A 13 -12.09 12.90 -0.09
CA ALA A 13 -10.84 13.18 -0.79
C ALA A 13 -9.86 13.99 0.09
N ASN A 14 -10.32 15.05 0.76
CA ASN A 14 -9.49 15.84 1.68
C ASN A 14 -9.03 15.03 2.90
N ALA A 15 -9.88 14.15 3.45
CA ALA A 15 -9.51 13.26 4.55
C ALA A 15 -8.37 12.32 4.14
N LEU A 16 -8.50 11.69 2.97
CA LEU A 16 -7.49 10.79 2.40
C LEU A 16 -6.20 11.53 2.04
N LEU A 17 -6.30 12.72 1.44
CA LEU A 17 -5.17 13.59 1.13
C LEU A 17 -4.37 13.94 2.38
N ARG A 18 -5.05 14.38 3.46
CA ARG A 18 -4.40 14.70 4.73
C ARG A 18 -3.73 13.49 5.36
N LYS A 19 -4.39 12.32 5.33
CA LYS A 19 -3.79 11.07 5.80
C LYS A 19 -2.52 10.74 5.00
N ASN A 20 -2.57 10.87 3.67
CA ASN A 20 -1.42 10.62 2.82
C ASN A 20 -0.29 11.63 3.11
N LEU A 21 -0.59 12.93 3.23
CA LEU A 21 0.40 13.94 3.61
C LEU A 21 1.07 13.63 4.95
N THR A 22 0.30 13.24 5.97
CA THR A 22 0.85 12.84 7.28
C THR A 22 1.75 11.62 7.17
N TYR A 23 1.30 10.59 6.43
CA TYR A 23 2.10 9.40 6.15
C TYR A 23 3.42 9.76 5.44
N GLN A 24 3.36 10.62 4.42
CA GLN A 24 4.54 11.05 3.67
C GLN A 24 5.48 11.93 4.49
N ARG A 25 4.97 12.80 5.36
CA ARG A 25 5.80 13.61 6.26
C ARG A 25 6.67 12.73 7.16
N LYS A 26 6.17 11.57 7.58
CA LYS A 26 6.93 10.59 8.37
C LYS A 26 7.93 9.80 7.53
N HIS A 27 7.72 9.70 6.22
CA HIS A 27 8.64 9.09 5.26
C HIS A 27 9.40 10.12 4.40
N ILE A 28 9.56 11.35 4.90
CA ILE A 28 10.14 12.44 4.10
C ILE A 28 11.55 12.11 3.61
N TRP A 29 12.36 11.44 4.44
CA TRP A 29 13.70 11.00 4.05
C TRP A 29 13.68 9.94 2.94
N THR A 30 12.70 9.04 2.93
CA THR A 30 12.52 8.07 1.84
C THR A 30 12.16 8.78 0.54
N ASN A 31 11.26 9.76 0.60
CA ASN A 31 10.86 10.55 -0.57
C ASN A 31 12.01 11.43 -1.10
N VAL A 32 12.76 12.07 -0.20
CA VAL A 32 13.95 12.84 -0.55
C VAL A 32 15.00 11.93 -1.20
N ARG A 33 15.26 10.75 -0.63
CA ARG A 33 16.18 9.77 -1.24
C ARG A 33 15.70 9.38 -2.64
N LEU A 34 14.41 9.08 -2.81
CA LEU A 34 13.84 8.74 -4.12
C LEU A 34 14.06 9.86 -5.16
N ILE A 35 13.81 11.12 -4.79
CA ILE A 35 13.98 12.29 -5.67
C ILE A 35 15.46 12.59 -5.97
N LEU A 36 16.38 12.19 -5.07
CA LEU A 36 17.83 12.33 -5.24
C LEU A 36 18.47 11.17 -6.02
N VAL A 37 17.77 10.05 -6.25
CA VAL A 37 18.30 8.94 -7.05
C VAL A 37 18.73 9.41 -8.45
N PRO A 38 17.93 10.19 -9.20
CA PRO A 38 18.34 10.74 -10.49
C PRO A 38 19.62 11.56 -10.42
N LEU A 39 19.81 12.39 -9.38
CA LEU A 39 21.03 13.17 -9.20
C LEU A 39 22.25 12.26 -9.06
N PHE A 40 22.17 11.24 -8.19
CA PHE A 40 23.25 10.30 -7.98
C PHE A 40 23.59 9.54 -9.27
N LEU A 41 22.58 9.13 -10.02
CA LEU A 41 22.72 8.46 -11.31
C LEU A 41 23.36 9.36 -12.38
N CYS A 42 22.98 10.64 -12.47
CA CYS A 42 23.62 11.60 -13.36
C CYS A 42 25.06 11.91 -12.95
N LEU A 43 25.38 11.96 -11.66
CA LEU A 43 26.76 12.12 -11.17
C LEU A 43 27.63 10.91 -11.53
N ILE A 44 27.09 9.69 -11.46
CA ILE A 44 27.79 8.48 -11.93
C ILE A 44 28.08 8.58 -13.43
N LEU A 45 27.10 8.98 -14.25
CA LEU A 45 27.32 9.19 -15.68
C LEU A 45 28.41 10.23 -15.96
N LEU A 46 28.40 11.35 -15.23
CA LEU A 46 29.45 12.36 -15.34
C LEU A 46 30.82 11.79 -14.95
N ALA A 47 30.91 11.03 -13.86
CA ALA A 47 32.16 10.41 -13.44
C ALA A 47 32.68 9.43 -14.50
N ILE A 48 31.80 8.61 -15.09
CA ILE A 48 32.15 7.70 -16.19
C ILE A 48 32.61 8.49 -17.42
N GLN A 49 31.92 9.59 -17.78
CA GLN A 49 32.33 10.50 -18.84
C GLN A 49 33.69 11.11 -18.58
N HIS A 50 33.97 11.58 -17.37
CA HIS A 50 35.27 12.15 -17.03
C HIS A 50 36.39 11.11 -17.09
N VAL A 51 36.13 9.87 -16.64
CA VAL A 51 37.10 8.77 -16.76
C VAL A 51 37.37 8.43 -18.22
N LEU A 52 36.32 8.36 -19.06
CA LEU A 52 36.46 8.09 -20.48
C LEU A 52 37.14 9.24 -21.23
N ASP A 53 36.80 10.48 -20.91
CA ASP A 53 37.49 11.65 -21.46
C ASP A 53 38.97 11.67 -21.05
N ALA A 54 39.31 11.25 -19.82
CA ALA A 54 40.70 11.13 -19.37
C ALA A 54 41.44 9.99 -20.09
N LEU A 55 40.81 8.83 -20.27
CA LEU A 55 41.36 7.71 -21.06
C LEU A 55 41.57 8.12 -22.53
N MET A 56 40.58 8.77 -23.13
CA MET A 56 40.63 9.26 -24.51
C MET A 56 41.63 10.41 -24.67
N LYS A 57 41.80 11.26 -23.65
CA LYS A 57 42.88 12.26 -23.62
C LYS A 57 44.25 11.59 -23.65
N GLY A 58 44.45 10.53 -22.88
CA GLY A 58 45.67 9.73 -22.90
C GLY A 58 45.95 9.11 -24.28
N VAL A 59 44.92 8.62 -24.98
CA VAL A 59 45.04 8.17 -26.38
C VAL A 59 45.34 9.34 -27.32
N SER A 60 44.69 10.48 -27.13
CA SER A 60 44.93 11.66 -27.97
C SER A 60 46.31 12.30 -27.77
N ASP A 61 46.88 12.23 -26.56
CA ASP A 61 48.25 12.66 -26.25
C ASP A 61 49.29 11.67 -26.81
N MET A 62 49.01 10.36 -26.84
CA MET A 62 49.81 9.40 -27.60
C MET A 62 49.77 9.67 -29.11
N THR A 63 48.67 10.24 -29.63
CA THR A 63 48.57 10.73 -31.02
C THR A 63 48.95 12.21 -31.20
N GLY A 64 49.32 12.91 -30.12
CA GLY A 64 49.64 14.34 -30.10
C GLY A 64 50.90 14.67 -30.89
N ASP A 65 51.69 13.65 -31.19
CA ASP A 65 52.73 13.68 -32.21
C ASP A 65 52.19 13.16 -33.55
N CYS A 66 51.16 13.79 -34.15
CA CYS A 66 50.97 13.75 -35.62
C CYS A 66 52.16 14.48 -36.33
N LYS A 67 53.39 14.37 -35.80
CA LYS A 67 54.66 14.90 -36.30
C LYS A 67 55.51 13.83 -36.98
N SER A 68 55.20 12.54 -36.83
CA SER A 68 55.84 11.50 -37.63
C SER A 68 54.90 11.07 -38.76
N ASN A 69 55.33 11.34 -40.00
CA ASN A 69 54.71 10.86 -41.23
C ASN A 69 54.86 9.32 -41.41
N ALA A 70 54.82 8.54 -40.32
CA ALA A 70 55.24 7.14 -40.30
C ALA A 70 54.18 6.15 -39.79
N ASP A 71 53.17 6.59 -39.03
CA ASP A 71 52.08 5.70 -38.62
C ASP A 71 50.75 6.15 -39.23
N LEU A 72 50.45 5.62 -40.42
CA LEU A 72 49.15 5.71 -41.10
C LEU A 72 48.06 4.86 -40.39
N SER A 73 48.10 4.74 -39.07
CA SER A 73 47.12 4.00 -38.28
C SER A 73 45.99 4.91 -37.80
N GLY A 74 44.99 5.10 -38.67
CA GLY A 74 43.61 5.31 -38.24
C GLY A 74 43.13 6.76 -38.13
N GLY A 75 42.45 7.22 -39.20
CA GLY A 75 41.22 8.04 -39.20
C GLY A 75 41.10 9.39 -38.46
N MET A 76 41.94 9.70 -37.45
CA MET A 76 41.74 10.80 -36.51
C MET A 76 42.62 12.04 -36.78
N CYS A 77 43.80 11.90 -37.41
CA CYS A 77 44.64 13.03 -37.83
C CYS A 77 44.11 13.68 -39.14
N PRO A 78 44.36 14.98 -39.37
CA PRO A 78 44.03 15.63 -40.65
C PRO A 78 44.98 15.14 -41.75
N ILE A 79 44.44 14.89 -42.94
CA ILE A 79 45.18 14.43 -44.12
C ILE A 79 44.95 15.46 -45.24
N PRO A 80 45.78 16.52 -45.32
CA PRO A 80 45.65 17.54 -46.35
C PRO A 80 46.07 17.03 -47.74
N ASN A 81 47.02 16.11 -47.81
CA ASN A 81 47.59 15.58 -49.05
C ASN A 81 47.64 14.04 -49.02
N PRO A 82 46.60 13.34 -49.51
CA PRO A 82 46.61 11.87 -49.55
C PRO A 82 47.59 11.34 -50.62
N PRO A 83 48.25 10.18 -50.39
CA PRO A 83 49.20 9.58 -51.32
C PRO A 83 48.52 9.03 -52.59
N MET A 84 49.29 8.92 -53.68
CA MET A 84 48.84 8.28 -54.92
C MET A 84 49.06 6.77 -54.82
N LEU A 85 47.98 5.98 -54.78
CA LEU A 85 48.07 4.52 -54.63
C LEU A 85 47.97 3.82 -56.00
N PRO A 86 48.97 3.04 -56.45
CA PRO A 86 48.88 2.28 -57.68
C PRO A 86 47.74 1.25 -57.59
N PRO A 87 46.98 1.04 -58.67
CA PRO A 87 45.82 0.16 -58.62
C PRO A 87 46.25 -1.31 -58.65
N MET A 88 45.88 -2.06 -57.61
CA MET A 88 46.21 -3.47 -57.45
C MET A 88 44.98 -4.37 -57.49
N LEU A 89 45.15 -5.62 -57.88
CA LEU A 89 44.16 -6.68 -57.75
C LEU A 89 44.33 -7.43 -56.43
N GLN A 90 43.23 -7.83 -55.79
CA GLN A 90 43.30 -8.79 -54.69
C GLN A 90 43.61 -10.17 -55.27
N ILE A 91 44.74 -10.76 -54.88
CA ILE A 91 45.08 -12.14 -55.25
C ILE A 91 45.07 -13.05 -54.01
N PRO A 92 44.85 -14.36 -54.17
CA PRO A 92 45.00 -15.30 -53.07
C PRO A 92 46.46 -15.46 -52.62
N GLN A 93 46.66 -15.72 -51.33
CA GLN A 93 47.95 -16.20 -50.82
C GLN A 93 48.34 -17.50 -51.52
N HIS A 94 49.64 -17.75 -51.65
CA HIS A 94 50.19 -18.88 -52.39
C HIS A 94 49.56 -20.23 -52.00
N GLU A 95 49.37 -20.45 -50.70
CA GLU A 95 48.81 -21.68 -50.12
C GLU A 95 47.30 -21.86 -50.37
N LEU A 96 46.61 -20.77 -50.71
CA LEU A 96 45.15 -20.71 -50.90
C LEU A 96 44.75 -20.72 -52.39
N ARG A 97 45.70 -20.55 -53.33
CA ARG A 97 45.43 -20.50 -54.78
C ARG A 97 44.72 -21.75 -55.29
N SER A 98 43.79 -21.57 -56.22
CA SER A 98 42.96 -22.65 -56.77
C SER A 98 43.79 -23.79 -57.38
N VAL A 99 43.58 -25.02 -56.92
CA VAL A 99 44.18 -26.26 -57.44
C VAL A 99 43.11 -27.31 -57.71
N LYS A 100 43.48 -28.35 -58.44
CA LYS A 100 42.62 -29.51 -58.72
C LYS A 100 42.22 -30.22 -57.42
N THR A 101 40.91 -30.42 -57.23
CA THR A 101 40.29 -31.04 -56.05
C THR A 101 39.07 -31.85 -56.44
N ASP A 102 38.70 -32.86 -55.65
CA ASP A 102 37.58 -33.76 -55.95
C ASP A 102 36.20 -33.11 -55.89
N PHE A 103 36.06 -31.99 -55.16
CA PHE A 103 34.79 -31.28 -55.01
C PHE A 103 34.52 -30.22 -56.10
N LEU A 104 35.50 -29.95 -56.96
CA LEU A 104 35.34 -29.03 -58.11
C LEU A 104 35.08 -29.82 -59.40
N PRO A 105 34.12 -29.38 -60.24
CA PRO A 105 33.70 -30.16 -61.40
C PRO A 105 34.71 -30.15 -62.56
N TYR A 106 35.52 -29.09 -62.67
CA TYR A 106 36.51 -28.93 -63.74
C TYR A 106 37.90 -29.41 -63.30
N LYS A 107 38.61 -30.14 -64.19
CA LYS A 107 39.96 -30.71 -63.94
C LYS A 107 41.09 -29.91 -64.60
N ASP A 108 40.80 -28.71 -65.08
CA ASP A 108 41.70 -27.79 -65.80
C ASP A 108 42.52 -26.87 -64.88
N LEU A 109 42.35 -27.03 -63.56
CA LEU A 109 43.14 -26.37 -62.52
C LEU A 109 44.51 -27.04 -62.33
N PRO A 110 45.53 -26.31 -61.86
CA PRO A 110 46.86 -26.85 -61.60
C PRO A 110 46.85 -27.92 -60.49
N ASP A 111 47.81 -28.84 -60.53
CA ASP A 111 47.94 -29.88 -59.51
C ASP A 111 48.31 -29.30 -58.14
N LYS A 112 47.82 -29.96 -57.08
CA LYS A 112 48.02 -29.53 -55.68
C LYS A 112 49.50 -29.34 -55.28
N SER A 113 50.42 -30.03 -55.96
CA SER A 113 51.87 -29.90 -55.75
C SER A 113 52.40 -28.49 -56.02
N CYS A 114 51.72 -27.67 -56.82
CA CYS A 114 52.11 -26.27 -57.08
C CYS A 114 52.15 -25.41 -55.81
N ARG A 115 51.37 -25.75 -54.76
CA ARG A 115 51.33 -24.99 -53.50
C ARG A 115 52.54 -25.26 -52.60
N GLY A 116 53.30 -26.34 -52.85
CA GLY A 116 54.40 -26.80 -52.00
C GLY A 116 55.80 -26.41 -52.48
N THR A 117 55.94 -25.84 -53.69
CA THR A 117 57.25 -25.41 -54.22
C THR A 117 57.67 -24.09 -53.59
N MET A 118 58.82 -24.06 -52.90
CA MET A 118 59.49 -22.84 -52.43
C MET A 118 59.95 -22.03 -53.66
N GLY A 119 59.03 -21.27 -54.25
CA GLY A 119 59.26 -20.54 -55.49
C GLY A 119 58.02 -19.92 -56.14
N GLY A 120 56.82 -20.02 -55.55
CA GLY A 120 55.66 -19.24 -55.98
C GLY A 120 55.12 -19.57 -57.37
N SER A 121 55.29 -20.81 -57.85
CA SER A 121 54.93 -21.21 -59.22
C SER A 121 53.44 -21.51 -59.42
N CYS A 122 52.62 -21.54 -58.36
CA CYS A 122 51.19 -21.82 -58.56
C CYS A 122 50.48 -20.62 -59.20
N PRO A 123 49.79 -20.77 -60.34
CA PRO A 123 49.22 -19.65 -61.06
C PRO A 123 48.05 -18.99 -60.32
N VAL A 124 47.83 -17.70 -60.61
CA VAL A 124 46.66 -16.94 -60.18
C VAL A 124 45.53 -17.17 -61.19
N THR A 125 44.49 -17.87 -60.77
CA THR A 125 43.36 -18.21 -61.64
C THR A 125 42.34 -17.09 -61.73
N ILE A 126 41.89 -16.81 -62.96
CA ILE A 126 40.77 -15.94 -63.30
C ILE A 126 39.76 -16.76 -64.11
N LEU A 127 38.50 -16.77 -63.71
CA LEU A 127 37.44 -17.46 -64.45
C LEU A 127 36.77 -16.53 -65.47
N MET A 128 36.40 -17.08 -66.62
CA MET A 128 35.69 -16.36 -67.68
C MET A 128 34.53 -17.17 -68.24
N THR A 129 33.44 -16.49 -68.55
CA THR A 129 32.29 -17.07 -69.24
C THR A 129 31.68 -16.05 -70.21
N GLY A 130 30.84 -16.50 -71.14
CA GLY A 130 30.19 -15.65 -72.13
C GLY A 130 29.50 -16.44 -73.24
N GLU A 131 28.66 -15.78 -74.03
CA GLU A 131 27.78 -16.44 -75.01
C GLU A 131 28.58 -17.12 -76.13
N LYS A 132 29.67 -16.47 -76.59
CA LYS A 132 30.54 -16.98 -77.66
C LYS A 132 31.94 -17.27 -77.12
N GLN A 133 32.26 -18.56 -76.96
CA GLN A 133 33.57 -19.00 -76.49
C GLN A 133 34.77 -18.42 -77.28
N PRO A 134 34.74 -18.29 -78.63
CA PRO A 134 35.84 -17.67 -79.38
C PRO A 134 36.06 -16.20 -79.03
N LEU A 135 34.98 -15.44 -78.81
CA LEU A 135 35.04 -14.03 -78.41
C LEU A 135 35.64 -13.90 -77.01
N GLY A 136 35.14 -14.69 -76.06
CA GLY A 136 35.65 -14.71 -74.70
C GLY A 136 37.13 -15.13 -74.61
N LYS A 137 37.56 -16.12 -75.41
CA LYS A 137 38.98 -16.52 -75.52
C LYS A 137 39.86 -15.43 -76.15
N ALA A 138 39.36 -14.69 -77.14
CA ALA A 138 40.11 -13.58 -77.74
C ALA A 138 40.28 -12.41 -76.75
N ILE A 139 39.26 -12.14 -75.93
CA ILE A 139 39.34 -11.15 -74.85
C ILE A 139 40.26 -11.67 -73.73
N SER A 140 40.15 -12.94 -73.33
CA SER A 140 40.98 -13.52 -72.26
C SER A 140 42.47 -13.50 -72.58
N ALA A 141 42.84 -13.71 -73.84
CA ALA A 141 44.22 -13.63 -74.31
C ALA A 141 44.83 -12.22 -74.17
N ASN A 142 44.00 -11.18 -74.15
CA ASN A 142 44.41 -9.78 -74.01
C ASN A 142 44.42 -9.26 -72.57
N ILE A 143 44.05 -10.10 -71.60
CA ILE A 143 44.00 -9.74 -70.18
C ILE A 143 45.40 -9.44 -69.65
N PHE A 144 46.36 -10.37 -69.82
CA PHE A 144 47.71 -10.19 -69.29
C PHE A 144 48.65 -9.49 -70.27
N ALA A 145 49.59 -8.70 -69.76
CA ALA A 145 50.63 -8.07 -70.57
C ALA A 145 51.74 -9.09 -70.91
N THR A 146 52.26 -9.05 -72.14
CA THR A 146 53.27 -10.01 -72.64
C THR A 146 54.71 -9.65 -72.28
N SER A 147 54.99 -8.45 -71.77
CA SER A 147 56.33 -8.04 -71.33
C SER A 147 56.28 -7.04 -70.16
N PHE A 148 57.27 -7.11 -69.26
CA PHE A 148 57.50 -6.14 -68.19
C PHE A 148 58.73 -5.32 -68.55
N ALA A 149 58.56 -4.05 -68.91
CA ALA A 149 59.66 -3.11 -69.07
C ALA A 149 59.51 -2.01 -68.02
N VAL A 150 60.39 -1.98 -67.02
CA VAL A 150 60.41 -0.89 -66.03
C VAL A 150 61.29 0.22 -66.55
N ASN A 151 60.71 1.38 -66.86
CA ASN A 151 61.48 2.59 -67.12
C ASN A 151 61.58 3.39 -65.82
N SER A 152 62.79 3.63 -65.34
CA SER A 152 63.03 4.24 -64.03
C SER A 152 62.72 5.75 -63.97
N SER A 153 62.51 6.41 -65.12
CA SER A 153 62.18 7.84 -65.20
C SER A 153 60.70 8.16 -64.98
N ASP A 154 59.78 7.21 -65.22
CA ASP A 154 58.32 7.38 -65.04
C ASP A 154 57.69 6.09 -64.48
N LEU A 155 57.62 6.00 -63.15
CA LEU A 155 57.28 4.75 -62.45
C LEU A 155 55.76 4.45 -62.46
N LEU A 156 54.91 5.44 -62.23
CA LEU A 156 53.44 5.24 -62.16
C LEU A 156 52.81 4.76 -63.48
N PRO A 157 53.09 5.35 -64.66
CA PRO A 157 52.58 4.86 -65.94
C PRO A 157 53.08 3.44 -66.26
N THR A 158 54.32 3.14 -65.86
CA THR A 158 54.96 1.83 -66.00
C THR A 158 54.27 0.77 -65.14
N LEU A 159 53.93 1.09 -63.90
CA LEU A 159 53.17 0.21 -63.00
C LEU A 159 51.73 0.00 -63.49
N ALA A 160 51.08 1.06 -63.98
CA ALA A 160 49.73 1.02 -64.54
C ALA A 160 49.60 0.03 -65.71
N ASN A 161 50.66 -0.07 -66.52
CA ASN A 161 50.75 -0.98 -67.67
C ASN A 161 50.77 -2.46 -67.28
N ASN A 162 51.10 -2.77 -66.03
CA ASN A 162 51.30 -4.13 -65.54
C ASN A 162 50.25 -4.50 -64.51
N ILE A 163 49.79 -5.75 -64.51
CA ILE A 163 48.73 -6.17 -63.59
C ILE A 163 49.37 -6.52 -62.26
N LEU A 164 49.42 -5.53 -61.38
CA LEU A 164 49.88 -5.71 -60.01
C LEU A 164 48.79 -6.34 -59.14
N GLY A 165 49.18 -7.25 -58.26
CA GLY A 165 48.32 -7.86 -57.28
C GLY A 165 49.02 -8.05 -55.94
N SER A 166 48.24 -8.03 -54.87
CA SER A 166 48.75 -8.27 -53.51
C SER A 166 47.91 -9.35 -52.80
N PRO A 167 48.55 -10.28 -52.07
CA PRO A 167 47.85 -11.28 -51.28
C PRO A 167 47.31 -10.72 -49.96
N ILE A 168 47.79 -9.56 -49.53
CA ILE A 168 47.33 -8.91 -48.30
C ILE A 168 45.95 -8.32 -48.54
N ALA A 169 45.02 -8.50 -47.62
CA ALA A 169 43.69 -7.92 -47.74
C ALA A 169 43.74 -6.38 -47.73
N ALA A 170 42.95 -5.75 -48.58
CA ALA A 170 42.81 -4.29 -48.59
C ALA A 170 42.35 -3.74 -47.22
N ALA A 171 42.74 -2.50 -46.89
CA ALA A 171 42.24 -1.79 -45.72
C ALA A 171 40.79 -1.28 -45.92
N LYS A 172 40.17 -0.81 -44.83
CA LYS A 172 38.82 -0.22 -44.86
C LYS A 172 38.83 1.22 -45.35
N ASP A 173 39.94 1.92 -45.13
CA ASP A 173 40.22 3.26 -45.61
C ASP A 173 41.02 3.20 -46.92
N ASN A 174 40.62 3.96 -47.94
CA ASN A 174 41.36 4.02 -49.20
C ASN A 174 42.63 4.90 -49.11
N TYR A 175 43.14 5.12 -47.90
CA TYR A 175 44.27 6.01 -47.62
C TYR A 175 45.61 5.26 -47.63
N ALA A 176 45.62 4.01 -47.15
CA ALA A 176 46.76 3.12 -47.21
C ALA A 176 46.31 1.77 -47.74
N ASP A 177 46.97 1.24 -48.75
CA ASP A 177 46.79 -0.17 -49.12
C ASP A 177 47.87 -0.99 -48.37
N PRO A 178 47.50 -1.89 -47.43
CA PRO A 178 48.45 -2.74 -46.69
C PRO A 178 49.30 -3.63 -47.61
N GLY A 179 48.85 -3.84 -48.85
CA GLY A 179 49.60 -4.52 -49.89
C GLY A 179 50.84 -3.75 -50.38
N LEU A 180 51.00 -2.48 -50.00
CA LEU A 180 52.14 -1.61 -50.30
C LEU A 180 53.00 -1.32 -49.06
N ALA A 181 53.14 -2.29 -48.15
CA ALA A 181 53.99 -2.15 -46.98
C ALA A 181 55.46 -2.53 -47.27
N PRO A 182 56.44 -1.92 -46.56
CA PRO A 182 57.85 -2.27 -46.68
C PRO A 182 58.09 -3.76 -46.43
N GLY A 183 58.88 -4.42 -47.28
CA GLY A 183 59.26 -5.83 -47.14
C GLY A 183 58.21 -6.87 -47.58
N LEU A 184 57.01 -6.45 -48.02
CA LEU A 184 55.99 -7.37 -48.58
C LEU A 184 56.01 -7.36 -50.11
N PRO A 185 56.20 -8.50 -50.79
CA PRO A 185 56.32 -8.52 -52.24
C PRO A 185 54.98 -8.21 -52.93
N ILE A 186 55.05 -7.39 -53.97
CA ILE A 186 53.95 -7.16 -54.92
C ILE A 186 54.10 -8.17 -56.06
N TYR A 187 52.99 -8.71 -56.57
CA TYR A 187 53.04 -9.68 -57.66
C TYR A 187 52.61 -9.03 -58.98
N ASN A 188 53.41 -9.18 -60.03
CA ASN A 188 53.04 -8.83 -61.38
C ASN A 188 52.48 -10.08 -62.10
N ILE A 189 51.22 -10.04 -62.51
CA ILE A 189 50.52 -11.17 -63.12
C ILE A 189 50.77 -11.18 -64.64
N GLN A 190 51.45 -12.21 -65.12
CA GLN A 190 51.86 -12.37 -66.52
C GLN A 190 51.43 -13.72 -67.10
N PRO A 191 51.26 -13.88 -68.43
CA PRO A 191 50.85 -15.16 -69.01
C PRO A 191 51.94 -16.24 -68.84
N LEU A 192 53.22 -15.84 -68.83
CA LEU A 192 54.40 -16.69 -68.63
C LEU A 192 55.44 -15.88 -67.84
N CYS A 193 56.04 -16.49 -66.80
CA CYS A 193 57.14 -15.90 -66.04
C CYS A 193 58.48 -16.55 -66.43
N THR A 194 59.52 -15.74 -66.60
CA THR A 194 60.90 -16.21 -66.78
C THR A 194 61.56 -16.50 -65.42
N ALA A 195 62.52 -17.44 -65.38
CA ALA A 195 63.28 -17.71 -64.16
C ALA A 195 64.04 -16.45 -63.69
N ASN A 196 63.94 -16.11 -62.39
CA ASN A 196 64.50 -14.90 -61.75
C ASN A 196 63.88 -13.53 -62.16
N SER A 197 62.57 -13.46 -62.33
CA SER A 197 61.84 -12.20 -62.60
C SER A 197 61.39 -11.48 -61.31
N THR A 198 62.36 -10.96 -60.55
CA THR A 198 62.12 -10.08 -59.39
C THR A 198 62.77 -8.73 -59.65
N TRP A 199 62.02 -7.64 -59.45
CA TRP A 199 62.50 -6.26 -59.66
C TRP A 199 62.30 -5.41 -58.40
N PRO A 200 63.28 -4.61 -57.97
CA PRO A 200 63.08 -3.67 -56.88
C PRO A 200 62.14 -2.55 -57.31
N LEU A 201 61.22 -2.17 -56.41
CA LEU A 201 60.29 -1.06 -56.57
C LEU A 201 60.48 -0.07 -55.42
N SER A 202 60.79 1.18 -55.79
CA SER A 202 60.89 2.30 -54.84
C SER A 202 59.84 3.36 -55.22
N LEU A 203 58.73 3.38 -54.50
CA LEU A 203 57.66 4.37 -54.68
C LEU A 203 57.61 5.28 -53.45
N GLU A 204 58.02 6.54 -53.63
CA GLU A 204 58.16 7.51 -52.53
C GLU A 204 59.00 6.96 -51.35
N LYS A 205 58.35 6.59 -50.23
CA LYS A 205 58.98 6.03 -49.01
C LYS A 205 58.86 4.50 -48.91
N ILE A 206 58.23 3.84 -49.87
CA ILE A 206 57.97 2.40 -49.87
C ILE A 206 59.06 1.70 -50.69
N GLN A 207 59.83 0.84 -50.03
CA GLN A 207 60.79 -0.06 -50.67
C GLN A 207 60.23 -1.49 -50.62
N THR A 208 59.98 -2.06 -51.80
CA THR A 208 59.48 -3.43 -51.94
C THR A 208 60.00 -4.09 -53.22
N GLU A 209 59.72 -5.38 -53.41
CA GLU A 209 60.07 -6.16 -54.59
C GLU A 209 58.80 -6.54 -55.38
N VAL A 210 58.86 -6.42 -56.70
CA VAL A 210 57.84 -6.93 -57.62
C VAL A 210 58.28 -8.30 -58.13
N LYS A 211 57.49 -9.34 -57.86
CA LYS A 211 57.73 -10.73 -58.28
C LYS A 211 56.77 -11.11 -59.40
N CYS A 212 57.24 -11.79 -60.44
CA CYS A 212 56.33 -12.34 -61.45
C CYS A 212 55.49 -13.49 -60.88
N VAL A 213 54.20 -13.52 -61.20
CA VAL A 213 53.34 -14.68 -60.99
C VAL A 213 52.59 -15.02 -62.27
N GLN A 214 52.49 -16.31 -62.57
CA GLN A 214 51.75 -16.75 -63.75
C GLN A 214 50.25 -16.53 -63.54
N GLY A 215 49.58 -15.89 -64.50
CA GLY A 215 48.13 -15.74 -64.56
C GLY A 215 47.51 -16.82 -65.46
N LEU A 216 46.41 -17.43 -65.00
CA LEU A 216 45.70 -18.47 -65.73
C LEU A 216 44.24 -18.06 -65.93
N CYS A 217 43.83 -17.84 -67.17
CA CYS A 217 42.43 -17.58 -67.52
C CYS A 217 41.74 -18.89 -67.92
N LEU A 218 40.73 -19.32 -67.16
CA LEU A 218 39.97 -20.55 -67.42
C LEU A 218 38.53 -20.24 -67.85
N TRP A 219 37.98 -21.06 -68.74
CA TRP A 219 36.64 -20.87 -69.30
C TRP A 219 35.59 -21.72 -68.55
N ARG A 220 34.40 -21.15 -68.31
CA ARG A 220 33.23 -21.85 -67.75
C ARG A 220 32.02 -21.65 -68.67
N ASN A 221 31.13 -22.64 -68.72
CA ASN A 221 30.04 -22.68 -69.71
C ASN A 221 28.94 -21.65 -69.46
N ASN A 222 28.69 -21.29 -68.20
CA ASN A 222 27.70 -20.29 -67.82
C ASN A 222 28.06 -19.64 -66.47
N SER A 223 27.33 -18.58 -66.10
CA SER A 223 27.55 -17.83 -64.86
C SER A 223 27.22 -18.64 -63.60
N ALA A 224 26.34 -19.65 -63.68
CA ALA A 224 26.02 -20.51 -62.55
C ALA A 224 27.21 -21.44 -62.19
N ASP A 225 27.94 -21.94 -63.18
CA ASP A 225 29.16 -22.71 -62.98
C ASP A 225 30.24 -21.85 -62.31
N VAL A 226 30.40 -20.60 -62.76
CA VAL A 226 31.32 -19.62 -62.14
C VAL A 226 30.94 -19.41 -60.68
N ASN A 227 29.67 -19.11 -60.38
CA ASN A 227 29.19 -18.93 -59.01
C ASN A 227 29.42 -20.17 -58.13
N ASN A 228 29.10 -21.36 -58.65
CA ASN A 228 29.25 -22.61 -57.93
C ASN A 228 30.71 -22.94 -57.60
N GLU A 229 31.63 -22.69 -58.54
CA GLU A 229 33.06 -22.90 -58.34
C GLU A 229 33.67 -21.89 -57.37
N LEU A 230 33.29 -20.61 -57.48
CA LEU A 230 33.67 -19.59 -56.51
C LEU A 230 33.15 -19.91 -55.09
N PHE A 231 31.89 -20.36 -54.98
CA PHE A 231 31.29 -20.73 -53.71
C PHE A 231 31.98 -21.94 -53.08
N LYS A 232 32.17 -23.03 -53.83
CA LYS A 232 32.85 -24.24 -53.37
C LYS A 232 34.33 -24.00 -53.09
N GLY A 233 34.95 -23.01 -53.73
CA GLY A 233 36.32 -22.57 -53.45
C GLY A 233 36.50 -21.93 -52.06
N SER A 234 35.44 -21.45 -51.42
CA SER A 234 35.49 -20.91 -50.06
C SER A 234 35.56 -22.02 -49.00
N TYR A 235 36.26 -21.77 -47.88
CA TYR A 235 36.45 -22.73 -46.76
C TYR A 235 35.13 -23.36 -46.27
N ARG A 236 34.05 -22.57 -46.18
CA ARG A 236 32.72 -23.03 -45.73
C ARG A 236 31.85 -23.60 -46.86
N GLY A 237 32.28 -23.50 -48.11
CA GLY A 237 31.50 -23.87 -49.29
C GLY A 237 31.75 -25.29 -49.80
N ASN A 238 32.71 -26.02 -49.23
CA ASN A 238 33.01 -27.39 -49.58
C ASN A 238 33.04 -28.32 -48.35
N PRO A 239 32.68 -29.60 -48.50
CA PRO A 239 32.65 -30.56 -47.40
C PRO A 239 34.05 -30.92 -46.87
N ALA A 240 35.12 -30.59 -47.61
CA ALA A 240 36.49 -30.86 -47.18
C ALA A 240 37.05 -29.79 -46.23
N GLY A 241 36.39 -28.64 -46.08
CA GLY A 241 36.89 -27.52 -45.28
C GLY A 241 38.23 -26.98 -45.78
N ILE A 242 38.48 -27.00 -47.09
CA ILE A 242 39.76 -26.53 -47.67
C ILE A 242 39.51 -25.27 -48.50
N THR A 243 40.34 -24.25 -48.29
CA THR A 243 40.28 -23.02 -49.09
C THR A 243 40.95 -23.21 -50.45
N ASN A 244 40.22 -22.88 -51.52
CA ASN A 244 40.61 -23.01 -52.91
C ASN A 244 40.18 -21.75 -53.68
N GLU A 245 40.91 -20.66 -53.47
CA GLU A 245 40.54 -19.31 -53.87
C GLU A 245 40.90 -18.99 -55.33
N ILE A 246 39.98 -18.30 -56.00
CA ILE A 246 40.10 -17.73 -57.34
C ILE A 246 40.18 -16.21 -57.19
N ALA A 247 41.05 -15.55 -57.97
CA ALA A 247 41.33 -14.13 -57.78
C ALA A 247 40.21 -13.21 -58.30
N ALA A 248 39.64 -13.55 -59.45
CA ALA A 248 38.54 -12.80 -60.07
C ALA A 248 37.75 -13.69 -61.02
N ALA A 249 36.52 -13.31 -61.32
CA ALA A 249 35.77 -13.88 -62.44
C ALA A 249 35.06 -12.81 -63.26
N TYR A 250 34.95 -13.05 -64.56
CA TYR A 250 34.31 -12.14 -65.52
C TYR A 250 33.27 -12.89 -66.36
N ASP A 251 32.08 -12.33 -66.47
CA ASP A 251 31.02 -12.84 -67.33
C ASP A 251 30.72 -11.82 -68.43
N LEU A 252 30.86 -12.29 -69.66
CA LEU A 252 30.74 -11.54 -70.90
C LEU A 252 29.51 -12.00 -71.72
N MET A 253 28.50 -12.61 -71.09
CA MET A 253 27.32 -13.18 -71.77
C MET A 253 26.60 -12.16 -72.67
N ASN A 254 26.59 -10.89 -72.30
CA ASN A 254 25.96 -9.82 -73.08
C ASN A 254 26.98 -8.89 -73.79
N THR A 255 28.23 -9.31 -73.93
CA THR A 255 29.28 -8.55 -74.63
C THR A 255 29.38 -8.96 -76.10
N ASP A 256 29.38 -7.98 -77.01
CA ASP A 256 29.60 -8.17 -78.45
C ASP A 256 30.62 -7.13 -78.98
N LYS A 257 30.69 -6.86 -80.29
CA LYS A 257 31.64 -5.86 -80.85
C LYS A 257 31.21 -4.39 -80.67
N LYS A 258 29.94 -4.14 -80.34
CA LYS A 258 29.31 -2.83 -80.20
C LYS A 258 28.97 -2.50 -78.74
N ASN A 259 28.68 -3.52 -77.92
CA ASN A 259 28.26 -3.41 -76.53
C ASN A 259 29.25 -4.13 -75.62
N PHE A 260 29.77 -3.43 -74.63
CA PHE A 260 30.58 -3.99 -73.55
C PHE A 260 29.73 -4.13 -72.30
N ASN A 261 29.27 -5.35 -72.00
CA ASN A 261 28.48 -5.65 -70.81
C ASN A 261 29.15 -6.78 -70.02
N VAL A 262 29.68 -6.44 -68.85
CA VAL A 262 30.48 -7.33 -68.02
C VAL A 262 29.92 -7.42 -66.62
N THR A 263 29.76 -8.65 -66.12
CA THR A 263 29.56 -8.92 -64.70
C THR A 263 30.90 -9.32 -64.08
N ILE A 264 31.26 -8.70 -62.96
CA ILE A 264 32.54 -8.91 -62.28
C ILE A 264 32.28 -9.50 -60.90
N TRP A 265 32.88 -10.64 -60.60
CA TRP A 265 32.92 -11.17 -59.24
C TRP A 265 34.26 -10.85 -58.61
N TYR A 266 34.20 -10.19 -57.46
CA TYR A 266 35.36 -9.93 -56.60
C TYR A 266 35.16 -10.65 -55.27
N ASN A 267 36.26 -11.12 -54.67
CA ASN A 267 36.20 -11.85 -53.41
C ASN A 267 36.19 -10.87 -52.21
N SER A 268 35.06 -10.78 -51.51
CA SER A 268 34.90 -9.96 -50.29
C SER A 268 35.08 -10.74 -48.98
N THR A 269 35.48 -12.01 -49.05
CA THR A 269 35.47 -12.96 -47.92
C THR A 269 36.60 -12.75 -46.90
N TYR A 270 37.57 -11.88 -47.18
CA TYR A 270 38.63 -11.47 -46.23
C TYR A 270 38.13 -10.52 -45.12
N LYS A 271 36.93 -10.79 -44.60
CA LYS A 271 36.27 -10.05 -43.53
C LYS A 271 36.42 -10.89 -42.25
N ASP A 272 37.13 -10.37 -41.26
CA ASP A 272 37.15 -10.98 -39.93
C ASP A 272 35.71 -11.06 -39.40
N GLU A 273 35.32 -12.25 -38.93
CA GLU A 273 33.95 -12.65 -38.59
C GLU A 273 33.28 -11.77 -37.50
N PHE A 274 34.04 -10.90 -36.84
CA PHE A 274 33.57 -10.05 -35.75
C PHE A 274 33.44 -8.56 -36.09
N SER A 275 33.78 -8.12 -37.31
CA SER A 275 33.69 -6.69 -37.65
C SER A 275 32.50 -6.36 -38.57
N THR A 276 31.52 -5.63 -38.05
CA THR A 276 30.42 -4.96 -38.79
C THR A 276 30.91 -3.78 -39.65
N GLY A 277 32.13 -3.88 -40.19
CA GLY A 277 32.74 -2.79 -40.96
C GLY A 277 32.26 -2.71 -42.41
N PRO A 278 32.46 -1.55 -43.06
CA PRO A 278 32.14 -1.32 -44.48
C PRO A 278 32.92 -2.27 -45.41
N VAL A 279 32.34 -2.51 -46.59
CA VAL A 279 32.90 -3.42 -47.62
C VAL A 279 34.17 -2.81 -48.24
N LYS A 280 35.21 -3.63 -48.42
CA LYS A 280 36.52 -3.22 -48.99
C LYS A 280 36.43 -3.15 -50.52
N LEU A 281 36.36 -1.95 -51.10
CA LEU A 281 36.17 -1.76 -52.56
C LEU A 281 37.38 -1.17 -53.29
N VAL A 282 38.47 -0.81 -52.59
CA VAL A 282 39.61 -0.06 -53.16
C VAL A 282 40.29 -0.72 -54.36
N ARG A 283 40.22 -2.06 -54.48
CA ARG A 283 40.84 -2.85 -55.55
C ARG A 283 39.91 -3.22 -56.71
N VAL A 284 38.60 -2.96 -56.58
CA VAL A 284 37.59 -3.24 -57.62
C VAL A 284 37.83 -2.42 -58.90
N PRO A 285 38.18 -1.12 -58.85
CA PRO A 285 38.47 -0.33 -60.04
C PRO A 285 39.55 -0.95 -60.94
N ARG A 286 40.55 -1.65 -60.35
CA ARG A 286 41.58 -2.33 -61.12
C ARG A 286 41.02 -3.51 -61.93
N SER A 287 40.13 -4.30 -61.34
CA SER A 287 39.47 -5.41 -62.02
C SER A 287 38.62 -4.91 -63.21
N ILE A 288 37.91 -3.81 -63.05
CA ILE A 288 37.15 -3.16 -64.15
C ILE A 288 38.12 -2.71 -65.26
N ASN A 289 39.16 -1.95 -64.89
CA ASN A 289 40.14 -1.46 -65.86
C ASN A 289 40.81 -2.60 -66.65
N GLN A 290 41.12 -3.72 -65.99
CA GLN A 290 41.73 -4.90 -66.61
C GLN A 290 40.84 -5.49 -67.71
N ILE A 291 39.56 -5.76 -67.43
CA ILE A 291 38.67 -6.37 -68.42
C ILE A 291 38.27 -5.39 -69.53
N SER A 292 38.10 -4.11 -69.22
CA SER A 292 37.87 -3.06 -70.22
C SER A 292 39.05 -2.91 -71.18
N ASN A 293 40.28 -2.98 -70.67
CA ASN A 293 41.48 -2.94 -71.50
C ASN A 293 41.59 -4.16 -72.42
N ALA A 294 41.27 -5.35 -71.92
CA ALA A 294 41.27 -6.58 -72.71
C ALA A 294 40.27 -6.50 -73.88
N TYR A 295 39.08 -5.94 -73.63
CA TYR A 295 38.06 -5.72 -74.64
C TYR A 295 38.47 -4.67 -75.69
N LEU A 296 39.07 -3.56 -75.28
CA LEU A 296 39.56 -2.53 -76.21
C LEU A 296 40.67 -3.04 -77.13
N LYS A 297 41.62 -3.81 -76.58
CA LYS A 297 42.67 -4.47 -77.36
C LYS A 297 42.10 -5.44 -78.39
N PHE A 298 41.03 -6.16 -78.02
CA PHE A 298 40.31 -7.02 -78.94
C PHE A 298 39.65 -6.23 -80.10
N LEU A 299 39.06 -5.06 -79.84
CA LEU A 299 38.36 -4.27 -80.86
C LEU A 299 39.28 -3.49 -81.82
N LYS A 300 40.36 -2.88 -81.31
CA LYS A 300 41.17 -1.90 -82.04
C LYS A 300 42.65 -2.29 -82.17
N GLY A 301 43.05 -3.43 -81.64
CA GLY A 301 44.42 -3.92 -81.64
C GLY A 301 45.22 -3.53 -80.37
N PRO A 302 46.43 -4.09 -80.21
CA PRO A 302 47.19 -4.06 -78.95
C PRO A 302 47.66 -2.66 -78.51
N GLY A 303 47.65 -1.67 -79.41
CA GLY A 303 48.09 -0.30 -79.11
C GLY A 303 47.09 0.54 -78.33
N LEU A 304 45.80 0.19 -78.30
CA LEU A 304 44.77 0.95 -77.59
C LEU A 304 44.60 0.44 -76.15
N ARG A 305 44.66 1.35 -75.17
CA ARG A 305 44.52 1.05 -73.74
C ARG A 305 44.00 2.26 -72.96
N ILE A 306 43.29 1.99 -71.87
CA ILE A 306 42.94 2.90 -70.79
C ILE A 306 44.04 2.81 -69.74
N LEU A 307 44.82 3.88 -69.61
CA LEU A 307 45.85 4.01 -68.59
C LEU A 307 45.20 4.37 -67.24
N PHE A 308 45.40 3.53 -66.22
CA PHE A 308 44.90 3.77 -64.87
C PHE A 308 46.06 3.78 -63.89
N GLU A 309 46.53 4.97 -63.55
CA GLU A 309 47.81 5.16 -62.86
C GLU A 309 47.71 5.05 -61.34
N PHE A 310 46.67 5.62 -60.73
CA PHE A 310 46.48 5.59 -59.28
C PHE A 310 45.03 5.87 -58.85
N VAL A 311 44.73 5.52 -57.61
CA VAL A 311 43.54 5.95 -56.86
C VAL A 311 43.99 6.91 -55.75
N LYS A 312 43.22 7.95 -55.51
CA LYS A 312 43.48 8.96 -54.47
C LYS A 312 42.20 9.28 -53.71
N GLU A 313 42.28 9.30 -52.39
CA GLU A 313 41.18 9.71 -51.50
C GLU A 313 41.04 11.25 -51.49
N VAL A 314 39.89 11.78 -51.06
CA VAL A 314 39.72 13.22 -50.85
C VAL A 314 40.46 13.69 -49.58
N PRO A 315 41.00 14.93 -49.54
CA PRO A 315 41.56 15.50 -48.31
C PRO A 315 40.54 15.48 -47.15
N LYS A 316 41.00 15.18 -45.93
CA LYS A 316 40.13 15.06 -44.73
C LYS A 316 40.65 15.89 -43.56
N HIS A 317 39.72 16.49 -42.82
CA HIS A 317 40.02 17.15 -41.55
C HIS A 317 40.12 16.13 -40.41
N ALA A 318 40.76 16.54 -39.31
CA ALA A 318 40.87 15.73 -38.11
C ALA A 318 39.48 15.37 -37.56
N THR A 319 39.24 14.10 -37.26
CA THR A 319 38.01 13.68 -36.59
C THR A 319 38.26 13.62 -35.08
N ARG A 320 37.58 14.49 -34.33
CA ARG A 320 37.58 14.40 -32.86
C ARG A 320 36.53 13.39 -32.43
N PHE A 321 36.95 12.30 -31.80
CA PHE A 321 36.04 11.41 -31.09
C PHE A 321 35.49 12.15 -29.86
N ASN A 322 34.30 12.75 -30.00
CA ASN A 322 33.62 13.45 -28.91
C ASN A 322 32.26 12.79 -28.67
N THR A 323 32.28 11.49 -28.37
CA THR A 323 31.08 10.71 -28.08
C THR A 323 30.61 11.04 -26.66
N ASP A 324 29.47 11.71 -26.55
CA ASP A 324 28.77 11.87 -25.28
C ASP A 324 28.17 10.50 -24.91
N ILE A 325 28.67 9.89 -23.84
CA ILE A 325 28.23 8.58 -23.35
C ILE A 325 26.75 8.62 -23.00
N ALA A 326 26.23 9.75 -22.54
CA ALA A 326 24.81 9.89 -22.27
C ALA A 326 23.96 9.85 -23.55
N SER A 327 24.55 10.11 -24.72
CA SER A 327 23.89 9.94 -26.02
C SER A 327 24.13 8.55 -26.64
N LEU A 328 25.16 7.82 -26.19
CA LEU A 328 25.48 6.46 -26.66
C LEU A 328 24.76 5.37 -25.82
N LEU A 329 24.84 5.46 -24.49
CA LEU A 329 24.15 4.58 -23.53
C LEU A 329 22.77 5.12 -23.11
N GLY A 330 22.42 6.33 -23.58
CA GLY A 330 21.24 7.10 -23.17
C GLY A 330 19.93 6.32 -23.19
N PRO A 331 19.54 5.69 -24.31
CA PRO A 331 18.23 5.06 -24.42
C PRO A 331 18.04 3.94 -23.39
N LEU A 332 19.03 3.05 -23.25
CA LEU A 332 19.01 1.96 -22.25
C LEU A 332 18.99 2.51 -20.83
N PHE A 333 19.93 3.40 -20.50
CA PHE A 333 20.07 3.92 -19.15
C PHE A 333 18.85 4.72 -18.71
N PHE A 334 18.40 5.68 -19.52
CA PHE A 334 17.22 6.50 -19.19
C PHE A 334 15.92 5.68 -19.18
N THR A 335 15.83 4.61 -19.98
CA THR A 335 14.70 3.66 -19.90
C THR A 335 14.63 3.06 -18.49
N TRP A 336 15.76 2.58 -17.94
CA TRP A 336 15.78 2.06 -16.57
C TRP A 336 15.46 3.13 -15.54
N VAL A 337 16.05 4.33 -15.64
CA VAL A 337 15.82 5.41 -14.68
C VAL A 337 14.33 5.77 -14.59
N VAL A 338 13.65 5.95 -15.72
CA VAL A 338 12.22 6.28 -15.75
C VAL A 338 11.37 5.10 -15.26
N LEU A 339 11.73 3.87 -15.64
CA LEU A 339 10.99 2.66 -15.23
C LEU A 339 11.15 2.31 -13.75
N LEU A 340 12.21 2.77 -13.05
CA LEU A 340 12.41 2.51 -11.61
C LEU A 340 11.28 3.04 -10.72
N LEU A 341 10.46 3.98 -11.20
CA LEU A 341 9.24 4.41 -10.51
C LEU A 341 8.14 3.34 -10.48
N PHE A 342 8.13 2.42 -11.45
CA PHE A 342 7.07 1.41 -11.58
C PHE A 342 7.01 0.44 -10.38
N PRO A 343 8.14 -0.15 -9.92
CA PRO A 343 8.16 -0.94 -8.69
C PRO A 343 7.65 -0.16 -7.46
N VAL A 344 7.96 1.12 -7.33
CA VAL A 344 7.53 1.95 -6.18
C VAL A 344 6.01 2.12 -6.16
N ILE A 345 5.42 2.46 -7.31
CA ILE A 345 3.96 2.59 -7.46
C ILE A 345 3.28 1.25 -7.16
N LEU A 346 3.76 0.17 -7.80
CA LEU A 346 3.13 -1.13 -7.73
C LEU A 346 3.23 -1.76 -6.33
N THR A 347 4.37 -1.62 -5.65
CA THR A 347 4.53 -2.12 -4.27
C THR A 347 3.64 -1.38 -3.28
N SER A 348 3.47 -0.06 -3.42
CA SER A 348 2.55 0.71 -2.58
C SER A 348 1.10 0.27 -2.77
N LEU A 349 0.65 0.08 -4.02
CA LEU A 349 -0.70 -0.37 -4.32
C LEU A 349 -0.97 -1.78 -3.79
N VAL A 350 -0.02 -2.71 -3.99
CA VAL A 350 -0.16 -4.10 -3.50
C VAL A 350 -0.03 -4.17 -1.98
N TYR A 351 0.74 -3.30 -1.33
CA TYR A 351 0.83 -3.22 0.13
C TYR A 351 -0.53 -2.88 0.76
N GLU A 352 -1.21 -1.85 0.25
CA GLU A 352 -2.56 -1.49 0.75
C GLU A 352 -3.58 -2.61 0.56
N LYS A 353 -3.44 -3.40 -0.52
CA LYS A 353 -4.29 -4.55 -0.81
C LYS A 353 -3.96 -5.75 0.09
N GLN A 354 -2.69 -6.05 0.30
CA GLN A 354 -2.21 -7.14 1.16
C GLN A 354 -2.69 -6.95 2.60
N GLU A 355 -2.51 -5.75 3.14
CA GLU A 355 -2.94 -5.38 4.49
C GLU A 355 -4.44 -5.07 4.58
N ARG A 356 -5.20 -5.21 3.48
CA ARG A 356 -6.66 -4.96 3.39
C ARG A 356 -7.07 -3.56 3.86
N LEU A 357 -6.14 -2.59 3.82
CA LEU A 357 -6.34 -1.22 4.28
C LEU A 357 -7.40 -0.49 3.45
N ARG A 358 -7.47 -0.77 2.14
CA ARG A 358 -8.53 -0.22 1.27
C ARG A 358 -9.93 -0.66 1.70
N ILE A 359 -10.07 -1.92 2.12
CA ILE A 359 -11.37 -2.49 2.48
C ILE A 359 -11.87 -1.87 3.78
N ILE A 360 -11.02 -1.70 4.79
CA ILE A 360 -11.42 -1.06 6.05
C ILE A 360 -11.77 0.42 5.84
N MET A 361 -11.10 1.13 4.94
CA MET A 361 -11.48 2.50 4.56
C MET A 361 -12.88 2.53 3.92
N LYS A 362 -13.17 1.57 3.04
CA LYS A 362 -14.49 1.43 2.40
C LYS A 362 -15.59 1.13 3.41
N MET A 363 -15.32 0.25 4.37
CA MET A 363 -16.25 -0.05 5.47
C MET A 363 -16.61 1.15 6.34
N HIS A 364 -15.70 2.13 6.43
CA HIS A 364 -15.93 3.37 7.18
C HIS A 364 -16.51 4.51 6.33
N GLY A 365 -16.93 4.21 5.09
CA GLY A 365 -17.66 5.13 4.22
C GLY A 365 -16.85 5.81 3.12
N LEU A 366 -15.60 5.39 2.88
CA LEU A 366 -14.81 5.88 1.74
C LEU A 366 -15.36 5.31 0.42
N GLY A 367 -15.75 6.18 -0.51
CA GLY A 367 -16.12 5.79 -1.87
C GLY A 367 -14.92 5.44 -2.74
N ASP A 368 -15.13 4.66 -3.79
CA ASP A 368 -14.07 4.27 -4.73
C ASP A 368 -13.53 5.46 -5.52
N GLY A 369 -14.37 6.44 -5.87
CA GLY A 369 -13.97 7.63 -6.63
C GLY A 369 -12.91 8.50 -5.93
N PRO A 370 -13.14 8.97 -4.68
CA PRO A 370 -12.13 9.71 -3.92
C PRO A 370 -10.82 8.96 -3.74
N TYR A 371 -10.87 7.63 -3.56
CA TYR A 371 -9.67 6.80 -3.46
C TYR A 371 -8.84 6.85 -4.75
N TRP A 372 -9.47 6.57 -5.90
CA TRP A 372 -8.79 6.58 -7.20
C TRP A 372 -8.19 7.96 -7.51
N LEU A 373 -8.96 9.04 -7.31
CA LEU A 373 -8.48 10.40 -7.58
C LEU A 373 -7.25 10.76 -6.76
N ILE A 374 -7.29 10.54 -5.44
CA ILE A 374 -6.19 10.92 -4.55
C ILE A 374 -4.97 10.03 -4.74
N SER A 375 -5.15 8.72 -4.93
CA SER A 375 -4.05 7.80 -5.20
C SER A 375 -3.37 8.12 -6.53
N TYR A 376 -4.15 8.40 -7.58
CA TYR A 376 -3.61 8.80 -8.89
C TYR A 376 -2.84 10.13 -8.80
N ALA A 377 -3.45 11.16 -8.20
CA ALA A 377 -2.82 12.47 -8.03
C ALA A 377 -1.53 12.38 -7.20
N TYR A 378 -1.50 11.53 -6.18
CA TYR A 378 -0.32 11.27 -5.37
C TYR A 378 0.84 10.69 -6.19
N PHE A 379 0.60 9.59 -6.93
CA PHE A 379 1.64 8.99 -7.77
C PHE A 379 2.08 9.92 -8.88
N LEU A 380 1.15 10.66 -9.50
CA LEU A 380 1.49 11.66 -10.52
C LEU A 380 2.41 12.75 -9.96
N THR A 381 2.13 13.26 -8.75
CA THR A 381 2.96 14.29 -8.11
C THR A 381 4.39 13.79 -7.86
N ILE A 382 4.54 12.57 -7.32
CA ILE A 382 5.88 11.99 -7.08
C ILE A 382 6.62 11.75 -8.40
N SER A 383 5.95 11.17 -9.39
CA SER A 383 6.54 10.86 -10.68
C SER A 383 6.99 12.12 -11.43
N VAL A 384 6.19 13.19 -11.41
CA VAL A 384 6.55 14.48 -12.01
C VAL A 384 7.75 15.09 -11.30
N LEU A 385 7.80 15.07 -9.96
CA LEU A 385 8.95 15.58 -9.20
C LEU A 385 10.23 14.78 -9.49
N TYR A 386 10.12 13.46 -9.63
CA TYR A 386 11.25 12.59 -9.95
C TYR A 386 11.81 12.84 -11.37
N VAL A 387 10.94 12.96 -12.37
CA VAL A 387 11.41 13.24 -13.74
C VAL A 387 11.87 14.69 -13.88
N ALA A 388 11.22 15.64 -13.21
CA ALA A 388 11.72 17.01 -13.16
C ALA A 388 13.11 17.07 -12.55
N SER A 389 13.40 16.31 -11.49
CA SER A 389 14.75 16.24 -10.92
C SER A 389 15.75 15.64 -11.91
N LEU A 390 15.38 14.58 -12.64
CA LEU A 390 16.21 13.99 -13.70
C LEU A 390 16.56 15.02 -14.78
N VAL A 391 15.58 15.74 -15.32
CA VAL A 391 15.80 16.72 -16.41
C VAL A 391 16.59 17.93 -15.92
N ILE A 392 16.29 18.46 -14.72
CA ILE A 392 17.00 19.61 -14.13
C ILE A 392 18.45 19.23 -13.86
N PHE A 393 18.70 18.15 -13.12
CA PHE A 393 20.07 17.75 -12.77
C PHE A 393 20.85 17.32 -14.00
N GLY A 394 20.25 16.57 -14.92
CA GLY A 394 20.87 16.20 -16.19
C GLY A 394 21.26 17.41 -17.04
N SER A 395 20.44 18.46 -17.05
CA SER A 395 20.75 19.72 -17.74
C SER A 395 21.86 20.53 -17.04
N VAL A 396 21.83 20.63 -15.72
CA VAL A 396 22.84 21.34 -14.91
C VAL A 396 24.22 20.70 -15.04
N ILE A 397 24.27 19.37 -15.08
CA ILE A 397 25.49 18.56 -15.27
C ILE A 397 26.03 18.69 -16.71
N GLY A 398 25.24 19.22 -17.64
CA GLY A 398 25.67 19.51 -19.01
C GLY A 398 25.51 18.36 -19.99
N LEU A 399 24.67 17.36 -19.70
CA LEU A 399 24.40 16.24 -20.60
C LEU A 399 23.70 16.76 -21.88
N LYS A 400 24.26 16.48 -23.07
CA LYS A 400 23.73 17.03 -24.33
C LYS A 400 22.34 16.52 -24.63
N TYR A 401 22.04 15.28 -24.20
CA TYR A 401 20.72 14.66 -24.27
C TYR A 401 19.59 15.56 -23.76
N PHE A 402 19.72 16.13 -22.55
CA PHE A 402 18.68 16.97 -21.95
C PHE A 402 18.72 18.42 -22.43
N ARG A 403 19.92 18.93 -22.79
CA ARG A 403 20.12 20.34 -23.13
C ARG A 403 19.79 20.68 -24.59
N LEU A 404 20.08 19.77 -25.52
CA LEU A 404 19.90 20.04 -26.96
C LEU A 404 18.45 19.83 -27.42
N ASN A 405 17.76 18.86 -26.83
CA ASN A 405 16.36 18.58 -27.13
C ASN A 405 15.45 19.64 -26.50
N SER A 406 14.35 20.00 -27.16
CA SER A 406 13.40 20.98 -26.63
C SER A 406 12.76 20.52 -25.31
N TYR A 407 12.86 21.34 -24.26
CA TYR A 407 12.28 21.04 -22.94
C TYR A 407 10.76 20.82 -22.98
N SER A 408 10.05 21.51 -23.87
CA SER A 408 8.59 21.34 -24.00
C SER A 408 8.21 19.96 -24.52
N ILE A 409 8.98 19.40 -25.45
CA ILE A 409 8.74 18.05 -26.01
C ILE A 409 9.08 17.01 -24.95
N GLN A 410 10.21 17.18 -24.26
CA GLN A 410 10.59 16.32 -23.14
C GLN A 410 9.50 16.30 -22.06
N PHE A 411 8.96 17.46 -21.69
CA PHE A 411 7.86 17.55 -20.73
C PHE A 411 6.62 16.79 -21.19
N VAL A 412 6.17 16.98 -22.44
CA VAL A 412 4.98 16.29 -22.97
C VAL A 412 5.20 14.78 -23.04
N PHE A 413 6.34 14.34 -23.55
CA PHE A 413 6.71 12.93 -23.64
C PHE A 413 6.70 12.24 -22.29
N TYR A 414 7.45 12.79 -21.32
CA TYR A 414 7.49 12.21 -19.98
C TYR A 414 6.15 12.31 -19.27
N PHE A 415 5.41 13.41 -19.43
CA PHE A 415 4.09 13.55 -18.81
C PHE A 415 3.14 12.45 -19.28
N ILE A 416 3.03 12.21 -20.59
CA ILE A 416 2.19 11.13 -21.13
C ILE A 416 2.68 9.77 -20.61
N TYR A 417 3.99 9.53 -20.65
CA TYR A 417 4.55 8.27 -20.17
C TYR A 417 4.28 8.00 -18.68
N LEU A 418 4.45 9.00 -17.83
CA LEU A 418 4.21 8.87 -16.39
C LEU A 418 2.75 8.52 -16.09
N ASN A 419 1.81 9.14 -16.82
CA ASN A 419 0.40 8.83 -16.71
C ASN A 419 0.08 7.39 -17.16
N LEU A 420 0.71 6.93 -18.26
CA LEU A 420 0.63 5.54 -18.74
C LEU A 420 1.20 4.55 -17.72
N GLN A 421 2.39 4.82 -17.17
CA GLN A 421 3.05 3.98 -16.16
C GLN A 421 2.20 3.83 -14.89
N ILE A 422 1.53 4.90 -14.44
CA ILE A 422 0.60 4.85 -13.32
C ILE A 422 -0.63 4.00 -13.66
N ALA A 423 -1.22 4.17 -14.85
CA ALA A 423 -2.38 3.38 -15.29
C ALA A 423 -2.06 1.87 -15.35
N ILE A 424 -0.90 1.51 -15.89
CA ILE A 424 -0.40 0.13 -15.88
C ILE A 424 -0.14 -0.35 -14.45
N GLY A 425 0.39 0.51 -13.57
CA GLY A 425 0.58 0.20 -12.15
C GLY A 425 -0.74 -0.22 -11.48
N PHE A 426 -1.81 0.54 -11.69
CA PHE A 426 -3.16 0.18 -11.22
C PHE A 426 -3.64 -1.15 -11.83
N LEU A 427 -3.47 -1.32 -13.14
CA LEU A 427 -3.86 -2.55 -13.84
C LEU A 427 -3.15 -3.78 -13.27
N VAL A 428 -1.83 -3.74 -13.15
CA VAL A 428 -1.01 -4.87 -12.69
C VAL A 428 -1.25 -5.14 -11.20
N SER A 429 -1.50 -4.12 -10.38
CA SER A 429 -1.81 -4.30 -8.96
C SER A 429 -3.08 -5.14 -8.70
N SER A 430 -3.99 -5.20 -9.68
CA SER A 430 -5.20 -6.03 -9.60
C SER A 430 -4.89 -7.53 -9.61
N ILE A 431 -3.81 -7.94 -10.29
CA ILE A 431 -3.42 -9.34 -10.50
C ILE A 431 -2.67 -9.90 -9.28
N PHE A 432 -1.86 -9.08 -8.63
CA PHE A 432 -1.00 -9.52 -7.52
C PHE A 432 -1.65 -9.29 -6.14
N SER A 433 -1.33 -10.18 -5.19
CA SER A 433 -1.82 -10.10 -3.80
C SER A 433 -0.70 -10.04 -2.75
N LYS A 434 0.56 -10.27 -3.13
CA LYS A 434 1.72 -10.30 -2.21
C LYS A 434 2.77 -9.29 -2.66
N VAL A 435 3.25 -8.47 -1.73
CA VAL A 435 4.25 -7.43 -2.01
C VAL A 435 5.58 -8.05 -2.46
N LYS A 436 6.10 -9.05 -1.75
CA LYS A 436 7.41 -9.66 -2.08
C LYS A 436 7.49 -10.18 -3.52
N THR A 437 6.43 -10.86 -3.99
CA THR A 437 6.37 -11.39 -5.35
C THR A 437 6.30 -10.26 -6.37
N VAL A 438 5.49 -9.23 -6.12
CA VAL A 438 5.33 -8.12 -7.06
C VAL A 438 6.59 -7.29 -7.20
N THR A 439 7.35 -7.08 -6.11
CA THR A 439 8.62 -6.35 -6.15
C THR A 439 9.61 -7.02 -7.10
N VAL A 440 9.78 -8.36 -6.99
CA VAL A 440 10.71 -9.12 -7.84
C VAL A 440 10.28 -9.06 -9.30
N VAL A 441 9.00 -9.32 -9.58
CA VAL A 441 8.47 -9.28 -10.95
C VAL A 441 8.61 -7.88 -11.55
N ALA A 442 8.33 -6.82 -10.77
CA ALA A 442 8.46 -5.45 -11.24
C ALA A 442 9.91 -5.13 -11.66
N TYR A 443 10.91 -5.49 -10.84
CA TYR A 443 12.31 -5.28 -11.21
C TYR A 443 12.74 -6.12 -12.42
N ILE A 444 12.29 -7.37 -12.54
CA ILE A 444 12.55 -8.20 -13.72
C ILE A 444 11.99 -7.52 -14.98
N LEU A 445 10.77 -6.98 -14.91
CA LEU A 445 10.19 -6.22 -16.01
C LEU A 445 11.03 -4.97 -16.32
N VAL A 446 11.37 -4.15 -15.33
CA VAL A 446 12.20 -2.94 -15.54
C VAL A 446 13.50 -3.23 -16.27
N TYR A 447 14.30 -4.17 -15.76
CA TYR A 447 15.59 -4.48 -16.36
C TYR A 447 15.45 -5.23 -17.68
N GLY A 448 14.52 -6.19 -17.74
CA GLY A 448 14.22 -6.97 -18.95
C GLY A 448 13.76 -6.10 -20.11
N THR A 449 12.88 -5.13 -19.88
CA THR A 449 12.43 -4.17 -20.89
C THR A 449 13.60 -3.38 -21.47
N GLY A 450 14.48 -2.82 -20.63
CA GLY A 450 15.62 -2.06 -21.14
C GLY A 450 16.57 -2.92 -21.98
N LEU A 451 16.90 -4.13 -21.51
CA LEU A 451 17.77 -5.05 -22.26
C LEU A 451 17.13 -5.51 -23.58
N LEU A 452 15.85 -5.89 -23.57
CA LEU A 452 15.13 -6.25 -24.79
C LEU A 452 15.02 -5.05 -25.75
N GLY A 453 14.80 -3.84 -25.21
CA GLY A 453 14.82 -2.60 -25.97
C GLY A 453 16.15 -2.41 -26.71
N SER A 454 17.27 -2.55 -26.00
CA SER A 454 18.60 -2.30 -26.56
C SER A 454 19.13 -3.39 -27.48
N PHE A 455 18.93 -4.67 -27.16
CA PHE A 455 19.49 -5.76 -27.97
C PHE A 455 18.56 -6.23 -29.08
N LEU A 456 17.24 -6.23 -28.85
CA LEU A 456 16.28 -6.76 -29.80
C LEU A 456 15.58 -5.64 -30.57
N PHE A 457 14.94 -4.71 -29.87
CA PHE A 457 14.09 -3.71 -30.50
C PHE A 457 14.91 -2.68 -31.30
N GLN A 458 16.03 -2.19 -30.76
CA GLN A 458 16.94 -1.29 -31.49
C GLN A 458 17.42 -1.90 -32.81
N THR A 459 17.81 -3.17 -32.81
CA THR A 459 18.24 -3.88 -34.03
C THR A 459 17.13 -3.92 -35.09
N MET A 460 15.88 -4.05 -34.66
CA MET A 460 14.72 -4.00 -35.57
C MET A 460 14.46 -2.59 -36.09
N LEU A 461 14.61 -1.56 -35.25
CA LEU A 461 14.43 -0.15 -35.64
C LEU A 461 15.49 0.32 -36.65
N GLU A 462 16.72 -0.17 -36.53
CA GLU A 462 17.83 0.21 -37.41
C GLU A 462 17.81 -0.52 -38.76
N ASN A 463 17.08 -1.64 -38.85
CA ASN A 463 16.98 -2.44 -40.06
C ASN A 463 15.91 -1.88 -41.02
N GLN A 464 16.35 -1.19 -42.07
CA GLN A 464 15.48 -0.61 -43.11
C GLN A 464 14.59 -1.63 -43.83
N SER A 465 14.91 -2.93 -43.75
CA SER A 465 14.12 -4.00 -44.39
C SER A 465 13.04 -4.59 -43.48
N PHE A 466 12.95 -4.16 -42.21
CA PHE A 466 12.00 -4.72 -41.26
C PHE A 466 10.61 -4.05 -41.42
N PRO A 467 9.48 -4.80 -41.43
CA PRO A 467 8.17 -4.21 -41.66
C PRO A 467 7.72 -3.30 -40.52
N GLU A 468 7.24 -2.09 -40.86
CA GLU A 468 6.78 -1.08 -39.90
C GLU A 468 5.60 -1.57 -39.04
N GLU A 469 4.71 -2.40 -39.59
CA GLU A 469 3.56 -2.97 -38.89
C GLU A 469 3.97 -3.76 -37.63
N TRP A 470 5.09 -4.49 -37.70
CA TRP A 470 5.62 -5.24 -36.56
C TRP A 470 6.27 -4.35 -35.51
N ILE A 471 6.83 -3.21 -35.91
CA ILE A 471 7.38 -2.21 -35.00
C ILE A 471 6.24 -1.62 -34.16
N VAL A 472 5.16 -1.17 -34.82
CA VAL A 472 3.96 -0.64 -34.16
C VAL A 472 3.33 -1.68 -33.21
N ALA A 473 3.30 -2.96 -33.61
CA ALA A 473 2.78 -4.03 -32.75
C ALA A 473 3.62 -4.25 -31.48
N LEU A 474 4.94 -4.13 -31.57
CA LEU A 474 5.83 -4.21 -30.41
C LEU A 474 5.72 -2.96 -29.52
N GLU A 475 5.45 -1.79 -30.09
CA GLU A 475 5.24 -0.54 -29.34
C GLU A 475 3.97 -0.55 -28.48
N LEU A 476 3.02 -1.46 -28.76
CA LEU A 476 1.87 -1.73 -27.86
C LEU A 476 2.31 -2.27 -26.49
N TYR A 477 3.58 -2.64 -26.34
CA TYR A 477 4.18 -2.83 -25.04
C TYR A 477 4.76 -1.48 -24.55
N PRO A 478 4.24 -0.90 -23.45
CA PRO A 478 4.63 0.43 -22.96
C PRO A 478 6.12 0.60 -22.66
N GLY A 479 6.83 -0.50 -22.44
CA GLY A 479 8.28 -0.48 -22.26
C GLY A 479 9.05 -0.17 -23.54
N PHE A 480 8.56 -0.64 -24.69
CA PHE A 480 9.19 -0.41 -26.00
C PHE A 480 8.83 0.96 -26.57
N SER A 481 7.62 1.47 -26.33
CA SER A 481 7.28 2.85 -26.70
C SER A 481 8.13 3.89 -25.94
N LEU A 482 8.41 3.67 -24.65
CA LEU A 482 9.39 4.47 -23.91
C LEU A 482 10.78 4.40 -24.56
N TYR A 483 11.25 3.18 -24.84
CA TYR A 483 12.57 2.97 -25.43
C TYR A 483 12.70 3.69 -26.77
N ARG A 484 11.68 3.61 -27.64
CA ARG A 484 11.61 4.29 -28.94
C ARG A 484 11.76 5.80 -28.79
N GLY A 485 10.96 6.43 -27.93
CA GLY A 485 11.02 7.88 -27.75
C GLY A 485 12.36 8.35 -27.18
N LEU A 486 12.93 7.60 -26.23
CA LEU A 486 14.26 7.89 -25.69
C LEU A 486 15.38 7.67 -26.72
N TYR A 487 15.24 6.68 -27.59
CA TYR A 487 16.13 6.41 -28.72
C TYR A 487 16.16 7.58 -29.70
N GLU A 488 14.99 8.08 -30.11
CA GLU A 488 14.90 9.23 -31.00
C GLU A 488 15.52 10.49 -30.39
N PHE A 489 15.25 10.81 -29.13
CA PHE A 489 15.94 11.92 -28.45
C PHE A 489 17.47 11.77 -28.45
N SER A 490 17.96 10.53 -28.32
CA SER A 490 19.39 10.23 -28.33
C SER A 490 20.02 10.39 -29.71
N GLN A 491 19.32 9.99 -30.77
CA GLN A 491 19.77 10.13 -32.15
C GLN A 491 19.87 11.60 -32.56
N TYR A 492 18.86 12.42 -32.26
CA TYR A 492 18.89 13.85 -32.55
C TYR A 492 19.95 14.59 -31.72
N ALA A 493 20.11 14.24 -30.44
CA ALA A 493 21.20 14.79 -29.62
C ALA A 493 22.60 14.41 -30.15
N SER A 494 22.78 13.17 -30.63
CA SER A 494 24.03 12.68 -31.19
C SER A 494 24.40 13.37 -32.51
N ARG A 495 23.39 13.72 -33.33
CA ARG A 495 23.57 14.50 -34.57
C ARG A 495 23.87 15.98 -34.32
N GLY A 496 23.79 16.46 -33.08
CA GLY A 496 24.10 17.84 -32.68
C GLY A 496 22.94 18.83 -32.83
N ASN A 497 21.97 18.55 -33.70
CA ASN A 497 20.73 19.30 -33.83
C ASN A 497 19.65 18.55 -33.03
N GLY A 498 19.51 18.86 -31.74
CA GLY A 498 18.47 18.26 -30.90
C GLY A 498 17.05 18.46 -31.45
N MET A 499 16.13 17.60 -31.02
CA MET A 499 14.77 17.50 -31.55
C MET A 499 13.92 18.73 -31.22
N LYS A 500 13.21 19.25 -32.24
CA LYS A 500 12.23 20.34 -32.15
C LYS A 500 10.85 19.87 -32.60
N TRP A 501 9.84 20.71 -32.38
CA TRP A 501 8.44 20.37 -32.68
C TRP A 501 8.17 20.08 -34.17
N GLN A 502 9.00 20.64 -35.05
CA GLN A 502 8.92 20.44 -36.49
C GLN A 502 9.41 19.04 -36.90
N ASP A 503 10.29 18.42 -36.12
CA ASP A 503 10.92 17.15 -36.44
C ASP A 503 10.07 15.93 -35.99
N LEU A 504 8.90 16.17 -35.36
CA LEU A 504 8.05 15.11 -34.81
C LEU A 504 7.39 14.23 -35.87
N SER A 505 7.04 14.80 -37.03
CA SER A 505 6.45 14.05 -38.15
C SER A 505 7.46 13.12 -38.81
N ASP A 506 8.73 13.51 -38.82
CA ASP A 506 9.75 12.85 -39.64
C ASP A 506 10.58 11.82 -38.83
N SER A 507 10.46 11.83 -37.50
CA SER A 507 11.23 10.99 -36.57
C SER A 507 10.49 9.75 -36.06
N GLY A 508 9.18 9.63 -36.31
CA GLY A 508 8.32 8.64 -35.66
C GLY A 508 7.93 8.97 -34.21
N MET A 509 8.46 10.07 -33.64
CA MET A 509 8.11 10.51 -32.28
C MET A 509 6.62 10.87 -32.15
N GLY A 510 6.01 11.42 -33.20
CA GLY A 510 4.58 11.72 -33.22
C GLY A 510 3.70 10.48 -33.06
N GLU A 511 4.07 9.37 -33.70
CA GLU A 511 3.36 8.09 -33.63
C GLU A 511 3.45 7.49 -32.23
N VAL A 512 4.65 7.49 -31.64
CA VAL A 512 4.91 7.03 -30.27
C VAL A 512 4.04 7.79 -29.26
N LEU A 513 3.96 9.12 -29.37
CA LEU A 513 3.12 9.94 -28.48
C LEU A 513 1.63 9.63 -28.64
N CYS A 514 1.18 9.34 -29.85
CA CYS A 514 -0.21 8.96 -30.13
C CYS A 514 -0.54 7.59 -29.51
N ILE A 515 0.31 6.59 -29.75
CA ILE A 515 0.17 5.23 -29.19
C ILE A 515 0.12 5.30 -27.67
N MET A 516 1.11 5.94 -27.03
CA MET A 516 1.16 6.07 -25.57
C MET A 516 -0.06 6.78 -24.98
N SER A 517 -0.61 7.76 -25.69
CA SER A 517 -1.83 8.48 -25.26
C SER A 517 -3.06 7.55 -25.30
N ILE A 518 -3.22 6.78 -26.38
CA ILE A 518 -4.32 5.80 -26.52
C ILE A 518 -4.19 4.71 -25.45
N GLU A 519 -3.00 4.15 -25.28
CA GLU A 519 -2.71 3.14 -24.27
C GLU A 519 -3.01 3.64 -22.86
N TRP A 520 -2.68 4.90 -22.56
CA TRP A 520 -2.92 5.48 -21.24
C TRP A 520 -4.42 5.45 -20.89
N PHE A 521 -5.27 5.98 -21.78
CA PHE A 521 -6.72 5.98 -21.53
C PHE A 521 -7.29 4.57 -21.50
N LEU A 522 -6.85 3.69 -22.41
CA LEU A 522 -7.32 2.31 -22.47
C LEU A 522 -6.93 1.53 -21.20
N ALA A 523 -5.68 1.62 -20.77
CA ALA A 523 -5.19 0.96 -19.55
C ALA A 523 -5.93 1.46 -18.31
N LEU A 524 -6.24 2.75 -18.22
CA LEU A 524 -6.98 3.32 -17.10
C LEU A 524 -8.44 2.83 -17.05
N ILE A 525 -9.11 2.75 -18.21
CA ILE A 525 -10.48 2.19 -18.32
C ILE A 525 -10.48 0.71 -17.93
N ILE A 526 -9.54 -0.08 -18.46
CA ILE A 526 -9.43 -1.51 -18.14
C ILE A 526 -9.09 -1.71 -16.65
N ALA A 527 -8.18 -0.92 -16.09
CA ALA A 527 -7.82 -1.00 -14.68
C ALA A 527 -9.03 -0.72 -13.78
N PHE A 528 -9.81 0.33 -14.08
CA PHE A 528 -11.03 0.65 -13.36
C PHE A 528 -12.09 -0.45 -13.48
N TYR A 529 -12.27 -1.01 -14.68
CA TYR A 529 -13.18 -2.13 -14.93
C TYR A 529 -12.81 -3.38 -14.13
N ILE A 530 -11.55 -3.80 -14.20
CA ILE A 530 -11.06 -5.00 -13.49
C ILE A 530 -11.21 -4.82 -11.98
N ASP A 531 -10.86 -3.64 -11.45
CA ASP A 531 -10.99 -3.33 -10.03
C ASP A 531 -12.44 -3.37 -9.53
N GLN A 532 -13.40 -2.88 -10.33
CA GLN A 532 -14.83 -2.98 -10.06
C GLN A 532 -15.33 -4.44 -10.06
N VAL A 533 -14.86 -5.24 -11.01
CA VAL A 533 -15.27 -6.65 -11.17
C VAL A 533 -14.73 -7.51 -10.02
N PHE A 534 -13.47 -7.34 -9.64
CA PHE A 534 -12.89 -8.00 -8.47
C PHE A 534 -13.58 -7.58 -7.17
N SER A 535 -13.89 -6.29 -7.01
CA SER A 535 -14.64 -5.78 -5.85
C SER A 535 -16.07 -6.33 -5.77
N SER A 536 -16.67 -6.68 -6.91
CA SER A 536 -18.02 -7.25 -7.01
C SER A 536 -18.04 -8.79 -6.89
N GLY A 537 -16.88 -9.44 -6.80
CA GLY A 537 -16.75 -10.90 -6.72
C GLY A 537 -17.19 -11.65 -7.99
N LYS A 538 -17.29 -10.97 -9.14
CA LYS A 538 -17.59 -11.60 -10.45
C LYS A 538 -16.28 -11.93 -11.17
N HIS A 539 -16.29 -12.96 -12.02
CA HIS A 539 -15.12 -13.29 -12.83
C HIS A 539 -14.88 -12.20 -13.89
N PRO A 540 -13.62 -11.75 -14.14
CA PRO A 540 -13.28 -10.71 -15.12
C PRO A 540 -13.88 -10.94 -16.51
N PHE A 541 -14.00 -12.21 -16.91
CA PHE A 541 -14.53 -12.64 -18.21
C PHE A 541 -15.99 -13.11 -18.19
N PHE A 542 -16.82 -12.62 -17.25
CA PHE A 542 -18.24 -13.03 -17.18
C PHE A 542 -19.01 -12.79 -18.49
N PHE A 543 -18.61 -11.77 -19.27
CA PHE A 543 -19.19 -11.47 -20.59
C PHE A 543 -18.77 -12.47 -21.69
N LEU A 544 -17.62 -13.16 -21.60
CA LEU A 544 -17.25 -14.22 -22.56
C LEU A 544 -18.10 -15.49 -22.36
N ASN A 545 -18.70 -15.65 -21.18
CA ASN A 545 -19.67 -16.72 -20.93
C ASN A 545 -21.07 -16.45 -21.54
N LEU A 546 -21.31 -15.31 -22.20
CA LEU A 546 -22.50 -15.12 -23.05
C LEU A 546 -22.45 -15.96 -24.33
N PHE A 547 -21.29 -16.49 -24.72
CA PHE A 547 -21.13 -17.33 -25.91
C PHE A 547 -21.15 -18.84 -25.62
N LYS A 548 -21.27 -19.27 -24.36
CA LYS A 548 -21.70 -20.64 -24.06
C LYS A 548 -23.22 -20.68 -24.09
N LYS A 549 -23.74 -20.99 -25.27
CA LYS A 549 -25.11 -21.46 -25.51
C LYS A 549 -25.37 -22.65 -24.56
N SER A 550 -25.87 -22.40 -23.36
CA SER A 550 -26.46 -23.45 -22.54
C SER A 550 -27.77 -23.81 -23.21
N SER A 551 -27.80 -25.01 -23.78
CA SER A 551 -28.99 -25.66 -24.29
C SER A 551 -30.01 -25.81 -23.17
N SER A 552 -30.89 -24.82 -23.01
CA SER A 552 -32.10 -24.91 -22.21
C SER A 552 -33.10 -25.79 -22.96
N ILE A 553 -33.02 -27.10 -22.74
CA ILE A 553 -34.14 -28.01 -22.98
C ILE A 553 -35.16 -27.72 -21.87
N PRO A 554 -36.42 -27.36 -22.19
CA PRO A 554 -37.46 -27.19 -21.18
C PRO A 554 -37.98 -28.56 -20.76
N SER A 555 -37.51 -29.06 -19.62
CA SER A 555 -38.11 -30.25 -19.00
C SER A 555 -39.39 -29.88 -18.26
N LYS A 556 -40.51 -30.38 -18.77
CA LYS A 556 -41.85 -30.43 -18.15
C LYS A 556 -41.81 -30.94 -16.70
N PRO A 557 -42.83 -30.62 -15.87
CA PRO A 557 -42.94 -31.13 -14.52
C PRO A 557 -43.35 -32.60 -14.57
N THR A 558 -42.51 -33.50 -14.06
CA THR A 558 -42.84 -34.91 -13.92
C THR A 558 -43.01 -35.26 -12.45
N MET A 559 -44.23 -35.62 -12.07
CA MET A 559 -44.52 -36.40 -10.88
C MET A 559 -43.82 -37.76 -10.98
N GLN A 560 -42.97 -38.08 -9.99
CA GLN A 560 -42.70 -39.45 -9.56
C GLN A 560 -42.42 -39.38 -8.05
N ARG A 561 -43.40 -39.75 -7.24
CA ARG A 561 -43.73 -41.09 -6.73
C ARG A 561 -42.86 -41.43 -5.51
N VAL A 562 -43.56 -41.41 -4.38
CA VAL A 562 -43.16 -41.90 -3.07
C VAL A 562 -42.48 -43.25 -3.19
N ASP A 563 -41.25 -43.37 -2.68
CA ASP A 563 -40.94 -44.50 -1.82
C ASP A 563 -39.83 -44.20 -0.79
N SER A 564 -40.28 -44.24 0.47
CA SER A 564 -39.66 -44.95 1.58
C SER A 564 -38.31 -44.48 2.18
N LYS A 565 -38.46 -43.88 3.38
CA LYS A 565 -37.55 -43.95 4.55
C LYS A 565 -36.14 -43.37 4.39
N LYS A 566 -36.07 -42.04 4.42
CA LYS A 566 -35.31 -41.31 5.46
C LYS A 566 -35.76 -39.84 5.51
N VAL A 567 -37.02 -39.64 5.92
CA VAL A 567 -37.42 -38.35 6.49
C VAL A 567 -36.68 -38.27 7.83
N SER A 568 -35.45 -37.73 7.82
CA SER A 568 -34.98 -37.05 9.01
C SER A 568 -35.86 -35.82 9.13
N ILE A 569 -36.94 -35.99 9.87
CA ILE A 569 -37.66 -34.89 10.52
C ILE A 569 -36.56 -34.24 11.35
N ASP A 570 -35.94 -33.20 10.80
CA ASP A 570 -35.23 -32.26 11.67
C ASP A 570 -36.37 -31.65 12.49
N MET A 571 -36.53 -32.15 13.72
CA MET A 571 -37.31 -31.57 14.81
C MET A 571 -36.68 -30.21 15.11
N GLY A 572 -36.74 -29.31 14.13
CA GLY A 572 -36.08 -28.03 14.10
C GLY A 572 -36.85 -27.13 15.03
N LYS A 573 -36.40 -27.13 16.28
CA LYS A 573 -36.73 -26.24 17.40
C LYS A 573 -37.72 -25.11 17.05
N ILE A 574 -38.81 -25.06 17.82
CA ILE A 574 -39.93 -24.10 17.70
C ILE A 574 -39.45 -22.64 17.61
N ASP A 575 -38.29 -22.31 18.21
CA ASP A 575 -37.67 -20.99 18.18
C ASP A 575 -37.27 -20.53 16.76
N VAL A 576 -36.76 -21.42 15.90
CA VAL A 576 -36.32 -21.10 14.53
C VAL A 576 -37.51 -20.85 13.60
N SER A 577 -38.60 -21.60 13.76
CA SER A 577 -39.84 -21.40 13.01
C SER A 577 -40.54 -20.11 13.42
N GLN A 578 -40.60 -19.80 14.73
CA GLN A 578 -41.14 -18.53 15.24
C GLN A 578 -40.35 -17.32 14.73
N GLU A 579 -39.02 -17.38 14.77
CA GLU A 579 -38.17 -16.28 14.28
C GLU A 579 -38.30 -16.09 12.75
N ARG A 580 -38.48 -17.18 12.00
CA ARG A 580 -38.76 -17.11 10.55
C ARG A 580 -40.08 -16.37 10.28
N GLU A 581 -41.16 -16.73 10.97
CA GLU A 581 -42.47 -16.09 10.79
C GLU A 581 -42.40 -14.60 11.17
N LYS A 582 -41.73 -14.28 12.28
CA LYS A 582 -41.50 -12.90 12.73
C LYS A 582 -40.73 -12.08 11.69
N VAL A 583 -39.62 -12.58 11.17
CA VAL A 583 -38.82 -11.89 10.13
C VAL A 583 -39.63 -11.67 8.85
N GLN A 584 -40.47 -12.63 8.46
CA GLN A 584 -41.33 -12.50 7.29
C GLN A 584 -42.43 -11.45 7.46
N GLN A 585 -43.02 -11.34 8.66
CA GLN A 585 -43.99 -10.27 8.98
C GLN A 585 -43.33 -8.89 8.97
N LEU A 586 -42.18 -8.74 9.65
CA LEU A 586 -41.44 -7.47 9.73
C LEU A 586 -40.94 -6.97 8.37
N ARG A 587 -40.69 -7.88 7.42
CA ARG A 587 -40.34 -7.50 6.05
C ARG A 587 -41.49 -6.81 5.31
N ASN A 588 -42.74 -7.17 5.63
CA ASN A 588 -43.94 -6.63 4.97
C ASN A 588 -44.41 -5.31 5.61
N GLU A 589 -44.20 -5.12 6.92
CA GLU A 589 -44.66 -3.94 7.68
C GLU A 589 -43.69 -2.74 7.60
N GLY A 590 -42.48 -2.95 7.08
CA GLY A 590 -41.45 -1.92 6.96
C GLY A 590 -40.55 -1.83 8.18
N SER A 591 -39.26 -1.54 7.96
CA SER A 591 -38.16 -1.69 8.94
C SER A 591 -38.13 -0.66 10.08
N ALA A 592 -39.24 -0.01 10.43
CA ALA A 592 -39.28 1.05 11.42
C ALA A 592 -38.99 0.49 12.84
N GLY A 593 -37.78 0.75 13.36
CA GLY A 593 -37.34 0.31 14.69
C GLY A 593 -36.32 -0.83 14.72
N HIS A 594 -36.08 -1.50 13.59
CA HIS A 594 -35.18 -2.66 13.51
C HIS A 594 -33.81 -2.27 12.91
N ALA A 595 -32.73 -2.67 13.57
CA ALA A 595 -31.37 -2.32 13.14
C ALA A 595 -30.83 -3.29 12.10
N ILE A 596 -31.06 -4.60 12.27
CA ILE A 596 -30.63 -5.65 11.35
C ILE A 596 -31.78 -6.64 11.15
N LEU A 597 -32.12 -6.95 9.90
CA LEU A 597 -33.08 -7.99 9.54
C LEU A 597 -32.45 -8.93 8.51
N CYS A 598 -32.22 -10.19 8.86
CA CYS A 598 -31.68 -11.20 7.95
C CYS A 598 -32.78 -12.12 7.45
N ASP A 599 -32.94 -12.24 6.13
CA ASP A 599 -33.92 -13.12 5.50
C ASP A 599 -33.21 -14.24 4.72
N ASN A 600 -33.30 -15.45 5.28
CA ASN A 600 -32.79 -16.69 4.68
C ASN A 600 -31.32 -16.60 4.23
N LEU A 601 -30.48 -15.93 5.01
CA LEU A 601 -29.11 -15.63 4.62
C LEU A 601 -28.25 -16.91 4.55
N LYS A 602 -27.63 -17.18 3.40
CA LYS A 602 -26.87 -18.41 3.13
C LYS A 602 -25.47 -18.12 2.60
N LYS A 603 -24.50 -18.93 3.03
CA LYS A 603 -23.13 -18.92 2.47
C LYS A 603 -22.62 -20.33 2.21
N VAL A 604 -22.27 -20.58 0.96
CA VAL A 604 -21.62 -21.82 0.49
C VAL A 604 -20.29 -21.45 -0.15
N TYR A 605 -19.20 -22.05 0.34
CA TYR A 605 -17.89 -21.95 -0.30
C TYR A 605 -17.73 -23.08 -1.32
N PRO A 606 -17.23 -22.80 -2.53
CA PRO A 606 -16.97 -23.84 -3.51
C PRO A 606 -15.88 -24.79 -3.01
N GLY A 607 -16.00 -26.07 -3.37
CA GLY A 607 -14.97 -27.06 -3.08
C GLY A 607 -13.65 -26.72 -3.75
N ARG A 608 -12.54 -26.85 -3.03
CA ARG A 608 -11.18 -26.84 -3.59
C ARG A 608 -10.53 -28.19 -3.33
N ASP A 609 -9.67 -28.61 -4.25
CA ASP A 609 -8.83 -29.81 -4.11
C ASP A 609 -9.64 -31.10 -3.92
N GLY A 610 -10.71 -31.28 -4.70
CA GLY A 610 -11.57 -32.47 -4.67
C GLY A 610 -12.55 -32.55 -3.50
N ASN A 611 -12.55 -31.59 -2.58
CA ASN A 611 -13.49 -31.56 -1.45
C ASN A 611 -14.90 -31.09 -1.87
N PRO A 612 -15.98 -31.59 -1.21
CA PRO A 612 -17.33 -31.11 -1.45
C PRO A 612 -17.49 -29.64 -1.01
N PRO A 613 -18.45 -28.90 -1.60
CA PRO A 613 -18.74 -27.52 -1.22
C PRO A 613 -19.13 -27.42 0.27
N LYS A 614 -18.53 -26.46 0.99
CA LYS A 614 -18.73 -26.28 2.43
C LYS A 614 -19.79 -25.22 2.70
N MET A 615 -20.91 -25.63 3.29
CA MET A 615 -21.94 -24.70 3.77
C MET A 615 -21.52 -24.07 5.10
N ALA A 616 -21.24 -22.77 5.08
CA ALA A 616 -20.83 -22.01 6.26
C ALA A 616 -22.02 -21.38 7.00
N VAL A 617 -23.06 -20.97 6.29
CA VAL A 617 -24.31 -20.44 6.89
C VAL A 617 -25.50 -21.09 6.18
N ARG A 618 -26.36 -21.78 6.94
CA ARG A 618 -27.45 -22.64 6.44
C ARG A 618 -28.85 -21.98 6.52
N GLY A 619 -28.99 -20.74 6.04
CA GLY A 619 -30.29 -20.06 5.98
C GLY A 619 -30.68 -19.44 7.32
N LEU A 620 -30.02 -18.34 7.67
CA LEU A 620 -30.24 -17.61 8.92
C LEU A 620 -31.40 -16.62 8.77
N TYR A 621 -32.35 -16.70 9.69
CA TYR A 621 -33.37 -15.69 9.95
C TYR A 621 -33.03 -15.04 11.29
N LEU A 622 -32.90 -13.72 11.32
CA LEU A 622 -32.48 -12.99 12.52
C LEU A 622 -33.05 -11.58 12.47
N ASP A 623 -33.73 -11.18 13.54
CA ASP A 623 -34.09 -9.79 13.82
C ASP A 623 -33.27 -9.24 15.00
N VAL A 624 -32.66 -8.06 14.82
CA VAL A 624 -32.00 -7.30 15.88
C VAL A 624 -32.63 -5.89 15.98
N PRO A 625 -33.45 -5.64 17.02
CA PRO A 625 -33.97 -4.31 17.36
C PRO A 625 -32.91 -3.23 17.58
N SER A 626 -33.30 -1.96 17.36
CA SER A 626 -32.42 -0.83 17.65
C SER A 626 -32.16 -0.69 19.16
N GLY A 627 -30.89 -0.54 19.54
CA GLY A 627 -30.48 -0.40 20.96
C GLY A 627 -30.19 -1.72 21.68
N GLU A 628 -30.36 -2.87 21.02
CA GLU A 628 -29.99 -4.17 21.55
C GLU A 628 -28.49 -4.46 21.38
N CYS A 629 -27.87 -5.08 22.40
CA CYS A 629 -26.52 -5.64 22.31
C CYS A 629 -26.60 -7.14 22.04
N PHE A 630 -26.57 -7.52 20.76
CA PHE A 630 -26.68 -8.91 20.33
C PHE A 630 -25.32 -9.63 20.29
N GLY A 631 -25.21 -10.80 20.94
CA GLY A 631 -23.99 -11.61 20.99
C GLY A 631 -24.15 -12.97 20.31
N MET A 632 -23.37 -13.24 19.25
CA MET A 632 -23.33 -14.56 18.61
C MET A 632 -22.28 -15.48 19.25
N LEU A 633 -22.73 -16.46 20.02
CA LEU A 633 -21.89 -17.46 20.66
C LEU A 633 -21.96 -18.79 19.92
N GLY A 634 -20.82 -19.47 19.75
CA GLY A 634 -20.77 -20.80 19.14
C GLY A 634 -19.34 -21.31 18.94
N PRO A 635 -19.15 -22.61 18.66
CA PRO A 635 -17.83 -23.19 18.45
C PRO A 635 -17.12 -22.62 17.20
N ASN A 636 -15.80 -22.84 17.12
CA ASN A 636 -15.04 -22.48 15.93
C ASN A 636 -15.57 -23.24 14.70
N GLY A 637 -15.70 -22.54 13.57
CA GLY A 637 -16.28 -23.12 12.36
C GLY A 637 -17.80 -23.08 12.25
N ALA A 638 -18.53 -22.55 13.25
CA ALA A 638 -20.00 -22.39 13.21
C ALA A 638 -20.53 -21.34 12.21
N GLY A 639 -19.64 -20.62 11.51
CA GLY A 639 -20.02 -19.61 10.51
C GLY A 639 -20.11 -18.16 11.00
N LYS A 640 -19.79 -17.87 12.26
CA LYS A 640 -19.82 -16.51 12.87
C LYS A 640 -19.08 -15.45 12.05
N THR A 641 -17.81 -15.67 11.79
CA THR A 641 -16.97 -14.76 10.96
C THR A 641 -17.48 -14.66 9.53
N SER A 642 -18.04 -15.74 8.96
CA SER A 642 -18.65 -15.71 7.63
C SER A 642 -19.93 -14.87 7.61
N PHE A 643 -20.73 -14.91 8.67
CA PHE A 643 -21.90 -14.04 8.85
C PHE A 643 -21.49 -12.57 8.95
N ILE A 644 -20.57 -12.22 9.86
CA ILE A 644 -20.08 -10.83 10.00
C ILE A 644 -19.46 -10.35 8.68
N SER A 645 -18.69 -11.19 7.99
CA SER A 645 -18.11 -10.87 6.68
C SER A 645 -19.18 -10.61 5.60
N MET A 646 -20.34 -11.28 5.67
CA MET A 646 -21.46 -10.97 4.77
C MET A 646 -22.12 -9.65 5.14
N MET A 647 -22.39 -9.41 6.42
CA MET A 647 -23.01 -8.18 6.91
C MET A 647 -22.13 -6.94 6.68
N THR A 648 -20.81 -7.10 6.67
CA THR A 648 -19.82 -6.03 6.41
C THR A 648 -19.43 -5.93 4.94
N GLY A 649 -20.00 -6.76 4.05
CA GLY A 649 -19.77 -6.74 2.60
C GLY A 649 -18.40 -7.27 2.14
N LEU A 650 -17.61 -7.89 3.02
CA LEU A 650 -16.40 -8.64 2.61
C LEU A 650 -16.73 -9.85 1.75
N LEU A 651 -17.88 -10.47 2.01
CA LEU A 651 -18.34 -11.66 1.31
C LEU A 651 -19.76 -11.44 0.82
N LYS A 652 -19.99 -11.65 -0.47
CA LYS A 652 -21.36 -11.68 -0.98
C LYS A 652 -22.10 -12.93 -0.46
N PRO A 653 -23.35 -12.82 -0.01
CA PRO A 653 -24.20 -13.97 0.28
C PRO A 653 -24.35 -14.88 -0.95
N SER A 654 -24.44 -16.20 -0.73
CA SER A 654 -24.73 -17.16 -1.80
C SER A 654 -26.22 -17.16 -2.17
N SER A 655 -27.09 -16.89 -1.19
CA SER A 655 -28.54 -16.75 -1.33
C SER A 655 -29.10 -16.02 -0.08
N GLY A 656 -30.31 -15.48 -0.16
CA GLY A 656 -30.90 -14.63 0.88
C GLY A 656 -30.42 -13.18 0.83
N THR A 657 -30.98 -12.34 1.71
CA THR A 657 -30.60 -10.93 1.85
C THR A 657 -30.59 -10.51 3.32
N ALA A 658 -30.04 -9.34 3.62
CA ALA A 658 -30.18 -8.69 4.92
C ALA A 658 -30.42 -7.19 4.74
N LEU A 659 -31.25 -6.61 5.59
CA LEU A 659 -31.54 -5.19 5.67
C LEU A 659 -30.83 -4.62 6.91
N VAL A 660 -30.10 -3.52 6.74
CA VAL A 660 -29.48 -2.75 7.83
C VAL A 660 -30.10 -1.37 7.81
N GLN A 661 -30.86 -1.01 8.86
CA GLN A 661 -31.65 0.24 8.90
C GLN A 661 -32.53 0.42 7.63
N GLY A 662 -33.15 -0.66 7.17
CA GLY A 662 -33.97 -0.69 5.95
C GLY A 662 -33.21 -0.73 4.62
N LEU A 663 -31.87 -0.72 4.62
CA LEU A 663 -31.03 -0.77 3.42
C LEU A 663 -30.53 -2.19 3.13
N ASP A 664 -30.69 -2.67 1.90
CA ASP A 664 -30.29 -4.03 1.50
C ASP A 664 -28.77 -4.15 1.28
N ILE A 665 -28.11 -5.09 1.96
CA ILE A 665 -26.65 -5.31 1.88
C ILE A 665 -26.17 -5.74 0.48
N CYS A 666 -27.05 -6.32 -0.35
CA CYS A 666 -26.73 -6.73 -1.71
C CYS A 666 -26.88 -5.60 -2.73
N LYS A 667 -27.67 -4.55 -2.43
CA LYS A 667 -27.98 -3.45 -3.36
C LYS A 667 -27.43 -2.09 -2.91
N ASP A 668 -27.54 -1.75 -1.63
CA ASP A 668 -27.28 -0.43 -1.06
C ASP A 668 -26.05 -0.38 -0.14
N MET A 669 -25.09 -1.30 -0.30
CA MET A 669 -23.95 -1.45 0.61
C MET A 669 -23.14 -0.16 0.85
N ASN A 670 -22.96 0.68 -0.17
CA ASN A 670 -22.24 1.96 -0.03
C ASN A 670 -22.94 2.91 0.95
N LYS A 671 -24.27 2.88 1.03
CA LYS A 671 -25.04 3.66 2.00
C LYS A 671 -24.95 3.03 3.39
N VAL A 672 -24.98 1.70 3.48
CA VAL A 672 -24.79 0.95 4.74
C VAL A 672 -23.44 1.29 5.39
N TYR A 673 -22.37 1.43 4.61
CA TYR A 673 -21.04 1.83 5.12
C TYR A 673 -21.00 3.18 5.83
N THR A 674 -21.90 4.11 5.50
CA THR A 674 -21.93 5.42 6.15
C THR A 674 -22.40 5.34 7.59
N SER A 675 -23.35 4.45 7.88
CA SER A 675 -24.00 4.31 9.18
C SER A 675 -23.47 3.16 10.04
N MET A 676 -22.52 2.36 9.54
CA MET A 676 -21.92 1.25 10.29
C MET A 676 -20.52 1.54 10.83
N GLY A 677 -20.17 0.90 11.94
CA GLY A 677 -18.82 0.79 12.48
C GLY A 677 -18.35 -0.66 12.47
N VAL A 678 -17.09 -0.92 12.16
CA VAL A 678 -16.57 -2.30 12.05
C VAL A 678 -15.23 -2.43 12.76
N CYS A 679 -15.16 -3.36 13.71
CA CYS A 679 -13.92 -3.85 14.30
C CYS A 679 -13.64 -5.28 13.80
N PRO A 680 -12.77 -5.46 12.79
CA PRO A 680 -12.45 -6.78 12.23
C PRO A 680 -11.65 -7.66 13.21
N GLN A 681 -11.54 -8.96 12.90
CA GLN A 681 -10.78 -9.92 13.72
C GLN A 681 -9.29 -9.57 13.81
N HIS A 682 -8.67 -9.15 12.69
CA HIS A 682 -7.29 -8.69 12.65
C HIS A 682 -7.24 -7.15 12.65
N ASP A 683 -6.29 -6.57 13.38
CA ASP A 683 -6.14 -5.12 13.45
C ASP A 683 -5.58 -4.55 12.13
N LEU A 684 -6.43 -3.87 11.35
CA LEU A 684 -6.09 -3.27 10.05
C LEU A 684 -5.63 -1.82 10.24
N LEU A 685 -4.42 -1.63 10.75
CA LEU A 685 -3.86 -0.32 11.13
C LEU A 685 -2.63 0.04 10.28
N TRP A 686 -2.42 1.33 10.04
CA TRP A 686 -1.15 1.81 9.49
C TRP A 686 -0.11 1.89 10.61
N GLU A 687 0.91 1.05 10.57
CA GLU A 687 1.91 0.98 11.64
C GLU A 687 2.67 2.30 11.87
N THR A 688 2.76 3.14 10.85
CA THR A 688 3.48 4.41 10.87
C THR A 688 2.66 5.57 11.44
N LEU A 689 1.33 5.47 11.40
CA LEU A 689 0.41 6.51 11.90
C LEU A 689 0.17 6.35 13.41
N THR A 690 -0.05 7.46 14.11
CA THR A 690 -0.38 7.43 15.55
C THR A 690 -1.84 7.07 15.79
N GLY A 691 -2.20 6.65 17.01
CA GLY A 691 -3.60 6.41 17.37
C GLY A 691 -4.50 7.63 17.12
N ARG A 692 -4.02 8.83 17.47
CA ARG A 692 -4.72 10.10 17.21
C ARG A 692 -4.89 10.38 15.71
N GLU A 693 -3.87 10.11 14.89
CA GLU A 693 -3.93 10.29 13.44
C GLU A 693 -4.96 9.35 12.77
N HIS A 694 -5.06 8.10 13.23
CA HIS A 694 -6.09 7.16 12.77
C HIS A 694 -7.50 7.71 13.05
N LEU A 695 -7.77 8.11 14.30
CA LEU A 695 -9.08 8.62 14.70
C LEU A 695 -9.41 9.93 13.97
N HIS A 696 -8.43 10.81 13.75
CA HIS A 696 -8.62 12.00 12.93
C HIS A 696 -8.97 11.70 11.47
N PHE A 697 -8.44 10.62 10.90
CA PHE A 697 -8.77 10.20 9.54
C PHE A 697 -10.19 9.61 9.48
N TYR A 698 -10.50 8.63 10.31
CA TYR A 698 -11.82 7.97 10.32
C TYR A 698 -12.95 8.91 10.77
N GLY A 699 -12.70 9.81 11.73
CA GLY A 699 -13.67 10.81 12.15
C GLY A 699 -14.05 11.79 11.02
N ARG A 700 -13.11 12.12 10.13
CA ARG A 700 -13.40 12.95 8.94
C ARG A 700 -14.22 12.18 7.88
N LEU A 701 -13.97 10.88 7.72
CA LEU A 701 -14.80 10.03 6.85
C LEU A 701 -16.25 9.96 7.35
N LYS A 702 -16.46 10.05 8.67
CA LYS A 702 -17.77 10.16 9.32
C LYS A 702 -18.30 11.60 9.43
N ASN A 703 -17.81 12.52 8.59
CA ASN A 703 -18.28 13.91 8.48
C ASN A 703 -18.11 14.77 9.76
N ILE A 704 -17.20 14.41 10.68
CA ILE A 704 -16.88 15.24 11.85
C ILE A 704 -15.79 16.26 11.49
N LYS A 705 -15.96 17.52 11.88
CA LYS A 705 -15.08 18.65 11.51
C LYS A 705 -14.67 19.51 12.71
N GLY A 706 -13.62 20.30 12.50
CA GLY A 706 -13.22 21.38 13.41
C GLY A 706 -12.89 20.91 14.83
N SER A 707 -13.28 21.72 15.82
CA SER A 707 -13.13 21.41 17.25
C SER A 707 -13.88 20.14 17.67
N ALA A 708 -15.05 19.88 17.09
CA ALA A 708 -15.83 18.68 17.37
C ALA A 708 -15.07 17.39 16.98
N LEU A 709 -14.26 17.42 15.92
CA LEU A 709 -13.41 16.29 15.55
C LEU A 709 -12.33 16.05 16.61
N THR A 710 -11.66 17.12 17.06
CA THR A 710 -10.62 17.00 18.09
C THR A 710 -11.20 16.47 19.40
N GLN A 711 -12.35 17.01 19.82
CA GLN A 711 -13.05 16.55 21.01
C GLN A 711 -13.46 15.06 20.88
N ALA A 712 -14.07 14.66 19.76
CA ALA A 712 -14.48 13.27 19.54
C ALA A 712 -13.28 12.31 19.52
N VAL A 713 -12.13 12.73 18.98
CA VAL A 713 -10.89 11.95 18.98
C VAL A 713 -10.37 11.77 20.41
N GLU A 714 -10.36 12.83 21.22
CA GLU A 714 -9.91 12.74 22.61
C GLU A 714 -10.84 11.90 23.48
N GLU A 715 -12.16 12.08 23.34
CA GLU A 715 -13.16 11.25 24.01
C GLU A 715 -13.02 9.78 23.61
N SER A 716 -12.78 9.50 22.33
CA SER A 716 -12.53 8.14 21.84
C SER A 716 -11.24 7.55 22.39
N LEU A 717 -10.16 8.33 22.54
CA LEU A 717 -8.92 7.85 23.15
C LEU A 717 -9.09 7.60 24.65
N LYS A 718 -9.86 8.44 25.35
CA LYS A 718 -10.16 8.28 26.78
C LYS A 718 -11.01 7.03 27.04
N SER A 719 -12.04 6.80 26.22
CA SER A 719 -12.95 5.66 26.37
C SER A 719 -12.26 4.29 26.24
N VAL A 720 -11.13 4.24 25.54
CA VAL A 720 -10.31 3.02 25.39
C VAL A 720 -8.99 3.06 26.15
N SER A 721 -8.81 3.99 27.10
CA SER A 721 -7.60 4.13 27.91
C SER A 721 -6.30 4.21 27.08
N LEU A 722 -6.33 4.99 25.99
CA LEU A 722 -5.17 5.31 25.15
C LEU A 722 -4.81 6.81 25.19
N PHE A 723 -5.56 7.63 25.94
CA PHE A 723 -5.29 9.06 26.09
C PHE A 723 -4.13 9.34 27.07
N ASP A 724 -4.09 8.62 28.19
CA ASP A 724 -3.13 8.89 29.26
C ASP A 724 -1.69 8.49 28.88
N GLY A 725 -0.70 9.20 29.44
CA GLY A 725 0.73 8.89 29.23
C GLY A 725 1.24 9.13 27.79
N GLY A 726 0.53 9.92 26.98
CA GLY A 726 0.92 10.27 25.61
C GLY A 726 0.87 9.08 24.64
N VAL A 727 0.15 8.01 24.99
CA VAL A 727 0.06 6.79 24.18
C VAL A 727 -0.59 7.06 22.82
N GLY A 728 -1.64 7.88 22.77
CA GLY A 728 -2.35 8.24 21.54
C GLY A 728 -1.47 8.90 20.47
N ASP A 729 -0.34 9.49 20.87
CA ASP A 729 0.60 10.19 19.99
C ASP A 729 1.81 9.31 19.58
N LYS A 730 1.89 8.07 20.07
CA LYS A 730 2.87 7.08 19.61
C LYS A 730 2.39 6.39 18.32
N PRO A 731 3.30 6.02 17.40
CA PRO A 731 2.95 5.22 16.21
C PRO A 731 2.32 3.88 16.59
N ALA A 732 1.29 3.46 15.83
CA ALA A 732 0.57 2.21 16.08
C ALA A 732 1.45 0.96 15.96
N GLY A 733 2.56 1.02 15.21
CA GLY A 733 3.56 -0.04 15.15
C GLY A 733 4.18 -0.37 16.51
N ASN A 734 4.28 0.62 17.41
CA ASN A 734 4.83 0.47 18.76
C ASN A 734 3.76 0.07 19.80
N TYR A 735 2.52 -0.14 19.39
CA TYR A 735 1.45 -0.57 20.28
C TYR A 735 1.57 -2.07 20.57
N SER A 736 1.31 -2.47 21.82
CA SER A 736 1.09 -3.88 22.14
C SER A 736 -0.17 -4.40 21.43
N GLY A 737 -0.31 -5.72 21.26
CA GLY A 737 -1.50 -6.31 20.63
C GLY A 737 -2.82 -5.83 21.26
N GLY A 738 -2.88 -5.73 22.59
CA GLY A 738 -4.05 -5.20 23.29
C GLY A 738 -4.31 -3.71 23.01
N MET A 739 -3.26 -2.89 22.88
CA MET A 739 -3.40 -1.46 22.51
C MET A 739 -3.88 -1.30 21.06
N LYS A 740 -3.38 -2.12 20.13
CA LYS A 740 -3.87 -2.18 18.74
C LYS A 740 -5.36 -2.53 18.71
N ARG A 741 -5.77 -3.54 19.50
CA ARG A 741 -7.18 -3.92 19.65
C ARG A 741 -8.06 -2.78 20.17
N ARG A 742 -7.62 -2.09 21.22
CA ARG A 742 -8.33 -0.93 21.78
C ARG A 742 -8.49 0.20 20.75
N LEU A 743 -7.45 0.46 19.95
CA LEU A 743 -7.52 1.43 18.86
C LEU A 743 -8.51 1.01 17.76
N SER A 744 -8.52 -0.27 17.36
CA SER A 744 -9.49 -0.81 16.38
C SER A 744 -10.94 -0.64 16.87
N VAL A 745 -11.19 -0.86 18.16
CA VAL A 745 -12.50 -0.60 18.78
C VAL A 745 -12.82 0.89 18.75
N ALA A 746 -11.90 1.78 19.11
CA ALA A 746 -12.12 3.23 19.05
C ALA A 746 -12.45 3.70 17.62
N ILE A 747 -11.77 3.18 16.60
CA ILE A 747 -12.05 3.45 15.18
C ILE A 747 -13.46 3.01 14.80
N SER A 748 -13.92 1.85 15.31
CA SER A 748 -15.28 1.37 15.04
C SER A 748 -16.37 2.24 15.68
N LEU A 749 -16.08 2.99 16.75
CA LEU A 749 -17.07 3.76 17.52
C LEU A 749 -17.10 5.24 17.13
N ILE A 750 -16.05 5.75 16.49
CA ILE A 750 -15.96 7.16 16.11
C ILE A 750 -17.02 7.52 15.06
N GLY A 751 -17.65 8.69 15.19
CA GLY A 751 -18.70 9.13 14.26
C GLY A 751 -20.12 8.68 14.60
N ASN A 752 -20.34 8.13 15.81
CA ASN A 752 -21.66 7.69 16.29
C ASN A 752 -22.40 6.77 15.30
N PRO A 753 -21.80 5.62 14.93
CA PRO A 753 -22.43 4.66 14.02
C PRO A 753 -23.76 4.12 14.59
N LYS A 754 -24.74 3.90 13.72
CA LYS A 754 -26.04 3.32 14.09
C LYS A 754 -25.95 1.82 14.39
N VAL A 755 -25.03 1.12 13.73
CA VAL A 755 -24.79 -0.32 13.90
C VAL A 755 -23.30 -0.57 14.00
N VAL A 756 -22.85 -1.32 15.02
CA VAL A 756 -21.43 -1.64 15.21
C VAL A 756 -21.24 -3.14 15.18
N TYR A 757 -20.35 -3.62 14.31
CA TYR A 757 -19.94 -5.02 14.24
C TYR A 757 -18.59 -5.19 14.91
N LEU A 758 -18.53 -6.03 15.94
CA LEU A 758 -17.32 -6.35 16.68
C LEU A 758 -17.01 -7.84 16.54
N ASP A 759 -16.00 -8.18 15.74
CA ASP A 759 -15.55 -9.57 15.59
C ASP A 759 -14.38 -9.82 16.54
N GLU A 760 -14.62 -10.55 17.64
CA GLU A 760 -13.63 -10.83 18.68
C GLU A 760 -12.98 -9.59 19.35
N PRO A 761 -13.75 -8.60 19.85
CA PRO A 761 -13.21 -7.33 20.36
C PRO A 761 -12.36 -7.46 21.63
N SER A 762 -12.45 -8.59 22.35
CA SER A 762 -11.75 -8.83 23.61
C SER A 762 -10.48 -9.68 23.48
N THR A 763 -10.18 -10.20 22.29
CA THR A 763 -9.02 -11.06 22.04
C THR A 763 -7.73 -10.24 22.19
N GLY A 764 -6.79 -10.74 23.01
CA GLY A 764 -5.53 -10.06 23.29
C GLY A 764 -5.59 -8.96 24.37
N LEU A 765 -6.75 -8.71 24.98
CA LEU A 765 -6.90 -7.81 26.13
C LEU A 765 -6.71 -8.53 27.47
N ASP A 766 -6.04 -7.85 28.40
CA ASP A 766 -5.98 -8.27 29.80
C ASP A 766 -7.37 -8.22 30.47
N PRO A 767 -7.60 -8.96 31.58
CA PRO A 767 -8.91 -9.04 32.20
C PRO A 767 -9.52 -7.69 32.63
N ALA A 768 -8.69 -6.73 33.05
CA ALA A 768 -9.16 -5.40 33.45
C ALA A 768 -9.60 -4.57 32.24
N SER A 769 -8.80 -4.57 31.17
CA SER A 769 -9.16 -3.93 29.89
C SER A 769 -10.42 -4.54 29.27
N ARG A 770 -10.63 -5.86 29.40
CA ARG A 770 -11.84 -6.54 28.91
C ARG A 770 -13.09 -6.05 29.65
N LYS A 771 -13.02 -5.85 30.96
CA LYS A 771 -14.15 -5.36 31.77
C LYS A 771 -14.49 -3.91 31.44
N ASN A 772 -13.48 -3.05 31.29
CA ASN A 772 -13.66 -1.65 30.91
C ASN A 772 -14.28 -1.46 29.52
N LEU A 773 -14.04 -2.38 28.58
CA LEU A 773 -14.61 -2.31 27.22
C LEU A 773 -16.15 -2.43 27.21
N TRP A 774 -16.73 -3.13 28.19
CA TRP A 774 -18.15 -3.48 28.23
C TRP A 774 -18.92 -2.82 29.38
N ASP A 775 -18.27 -2.06 30.27
CA ASP A 775 -18.90 -1.62 31.52
C ASP A 775 -19.92 -0.47 31.29
N ASN A 776 -21.12 -0.63 31.86
CA ASN A 776 -22.22 0.36 31.85
C ASN A 776 -21.85 1.68 32.54
N LYS A 777 -20.75 1.69 33.29
CA LYS A 777 -20.21 2.85 34.01
C LYS A 777 -20.07 4.07 33.10
N ASN A 778 -19.62 3.90 31.86
CA ASN A 778 -19.44 5.02 30.92
C ASN A 778 -20.78 5.68 30.52
N ARG A 779 -21.87 4.90 30.40
CA ARG A 779 -23.21 5.43 30.05
C ARG A 779 -23.84 6.16 31.23
N ILE A 780 -23.69 5.62 32.44
CA ILE A 780 -24.19 6.25 33.67
C ILE A 780 -23.42 7.55 33.95
N GLU A 781 -22.10 7.55 33.72
CA GLU A 781 -21.27 8.75 33.84
C GLU A 781 -21.68 9.83 32.84
N GLN A 782 -21.93 9.46 31.59
CA GLN A 782 -22.48 10.37 30.58
C GLN A 782 -23.85 10.91 30.99
N TRP A 783 -24.76 10.07 31.48
CA TRP A 783 -26.07 10.51 31.97
C TRP A 783 -25.93 11.49 33.14
N PHE A 784 -25.05 11.19 34.12
CA PHE A 784 -24.84 12.06 35.26
C PHE A 784 -24.30 13.43 34.84
N ASN A 785 -23.29 13.47 33.97
CA ASN A 785 -22.71 14.73 33.49
C ASN A 785 -23.70 15.58 32.69
N ASN A 786 -24.62 14.94 31.96
CA ASN A 786 -25.68 15.64 31.22
C ASN A 786 -26.78 16.21 32.12
N ASN A 787 -27.12 15.52 33.22
CA ASN A 787 -28.23 15.90 34.11
C ASN A 787 -27.79 16.70 35.34
N VAL A 788 -26.51 16.62 35.72
CA VAL A 788 -25.90 17.40 36.80
C VAL A 788 -24.72 18.21 36.25
N PRO A 789 -24.95 19.16 35.32
CA PRO A 789 -23.89 19.95 34.73
C PRO A 789 -23.37 21.02 35.71
N SER A 790 -22.27 21.67 35.34
CA SER A 790 -21.57 22.64 36.20
C SER A 790 -22.44 23.82 36.67
N LEU A 791 -22.00 24.49 37.74
CA LEU A 791 -22.63 25.71 38.29
C LEU A 791 -22.95 26.75 37.20
N ALA A 792 -22.01 26.97 36.26
CA ALA A 792 -22.14 27.99 35.20
C ALA A 792 -23.38 27.78 34.31
N SER A 793 -23.78 26.52 34.08
CA SER A 793 -24.89 26.16 33.21
C SER A 793 -26.26 26.11 33.90
N ARG A 794 -26.33 26.24 35.24
CA ARG A 794 -27.56 26.00 36.01
C ARG A 794 -27.97 27.13 36.95
N LYS A 795 -27.42 28.33 36.74
CA LYS A 795 -27.68 29.50 37.59
C LYS A 795 -29.16 29.79 37.83
N ASP A 796 -30.02 29.56 36.84
CA ASP A 796 -31.46 29.89 36.95
C ASP A 796 -32.30 28.81 37.64
N THR A 797 -31.75 27.62 37.89
CA THR A 797 -32.48 26.47 38.46
C THR A 797 -32.10 26.17 39.91
N LEU A 798 -30.98 26.71 40.38
CA LEU A 798 -30.41 26.39 41.70
C LEU A 798 -30.99 27.29 42.79
N ASP A 799 -31.02 26.78 44.02
CA ASP A 799 -31.45 27.53 45.20
C ASP A 799 -30.60 28.80 45.37
N PRO A 800 -31.21 29.98 45.63
CA PRO A 800 -30.47 31.23 45.80
C PRO A 800 -29.39 31.19 46.90
N ALA A 801 -29.65 30.44 47.98
CA ALA A 801 -28.70 30.25 49.07
C ALA A 801 -27.45 29.47 48.62
N LEU A 802 -27.63 28.46 47.75
CA LEU A 802 -26.53 27.68 47.19
C LEU A 802 -25.70 28.52 46.20
N LEU A 803 -26.35 29.28 45.32
CA LEU A 803 -25.66 30.18 44.38
C LEU A 803 -24.77 31.19 45.10
N THR A 804 -25.26 31.75 46.21
CA THR A 804 -24.51 32.67 47.06
C THR A 804 -23.30 31.98 47.68
N ALA A 805 -23.48 30.74 48.16
CA ALA A 805 -22.39 29.99 48.78
C ALA A 805 -21.28 29.58 47.81
N GLU A 806 -21.63 29.25 46.56
CA GLU A 806 -20.68 28.81 45.53
C GLU A 806 -19.93 29.96 44.83
N ALA A 807 -20.30 31.23 45.08
CA ALA A 807 -19.66 32.38 44.44
C ALA A 807 -18.21 32.59 44.88
N THR A 808 -17.89 32.26 46.14
CA THR A 808 -16.55 32.44 46.74
C THR A 808 -16.18 31.26 47.64
N PRO A 809 -15.83 30.08 47.09
CA PRO A 809 -15.48 28.91 47.89
C PRO A 809 -14.15 29.11 48.63
N ARG A 810 -14.11 28.79 49.93
CA ARG A 810 -12.88 28.83 50.76
C ARG A 810 -12.31 27.44 50.93
N VAL A 811 -11.05 27.25 50.53
CA VAL A 811 -10.33 25.96 50.69
C VAL A 811 -9.44 26.01 51.94
N ARG A 812 -9.56 25.00 52.81
CA ARG A 812 -8.69 24.77 53.97
C ARG A 812 -7.93 23.45 53.79
N GLN A 813 -6.61 23.42 54.00
CA GLN A 813 -5.76 22.25 53.77
C GLN A 813 -5.31 21.60 55.09
N ASN A 814 -5.48 20.28 55.23
CA ASN A 814 -4.84 19.47 56.28
C ASN A 814 -3.78 18.53 55.68
N GLY A 815 -2.61 18.45 56.33
CA GLY A 815 -1.52 17.55 55.96
C GLY A 815 -0.11 18.18 56.02
N ARG A 816 -0.03 19.52 55.90
CA ARG A 816 1.10 20.39 56.32
C ARG A 816 0.62 21.78 56.78
N GLY A 817 -0.69 21.97 56.95
CA GLY A 817 -1.36 23.25 57.14
C GLY A 817 -2.26 23.29 58.39
N ASP A 818 -2.57 24.52 58.80
CA ASP A 818 -3.48 25.11 59.81
C ASP A 818 -4.07 24.30 60.99
N PHE A 819 -4.43 22.99 60.86
CA PHE A 819 -5.13 22.23 61.91
C PHE A 819 -4.67 20.77 62.03
N LYS A 820 -4.73 20.20 63.25
CA LYS A 820 -4.31 18.80 63.52
C LYS A 820 -5.45 17.79 63.46
N THR A 821 -6.68 18.22 63.67
CA THR A 821 -7.89 17.36 63.65
C THR A 821 -8.94 17.93 62.70
N LEU A 822 -9.85 17.08 62.23
CA LEU A 822 -11.01 17.52 61.44
C LEU A 822 -11.98 18.34 62.31
N THR A 823 -12.14 17.97 63.58
CA THR A 823 -12.98 18.70 64.56
C THR A 823 -12.50 20.15 64.73
N GLU A 824 -11.20 20.41 64.83
CA GLU A 824 -10.64 21.77 64.87
C GLU A 824 -11.01 22.58 63.61
N ALA A 825 -10.89 21.97 62.43
CA ALA A 825 -11.20 22.63 61.17
C ALA A 825 -12.70 23.00 61.07
N ILE A 826 -13.59 22.11 61.52
CA ILE A 826 -15.05 22.35 61.56
C ILE A 826 -15.42 23.41 62.60
N ASN A 827 -14.74 23.45 63.75
CA ASN A 827 -14.99 24.45 64.79
C ASN A 827 -14.64 25.87 64.36
N ARG A 828 -13.77 26.02 63.35
CA ARG A 828 -13.40 27.31 62.78
C ARG A 828 -14.32 27.79 61.66
N VAL A 829 -15.31 27.00 61.27
CA VAL A 829 -16.39 27.46 60.37
C VAL A 829 -17.38 28.28 61.20
N PRO A 830 -17.69 29.52 60.79
CA PRO A 830 -18.59 30.38 61.56
C PRO A 830 -20.01 29.81 61.62
N VAL A 831 -20.69 30.06 62.74
CA VAL A 831 -22.13 29.80 62.87
C VAL A 831 -22.90 30.68 61.89
N GLY A 832 -23.86 30.10 61.16
CA GLY A 832 -24.61 30.78 60.11
C GLY A 832 -23.82 30.96 58.81
N ASN A 833 -22.81 30.12 58.55
CA ASN A 833 -21.96 30.16 57.37
C ASN A 833 -22.76 30.32 56.07
N LYS A 834 -22.37 31.26 55.20
CA LYS A 834 -23.03 31.53 53.91
C LYS A 834 -22.18 31.20 52.69
N GLU A 835 -20.94 30.75 52.90
CA GLU A 835 -19.97 30.47 51.84
C GLU A 835 -19.61 28.98 51.81
N ARG A 836 -19.34 28.41 50.64
CA ARG A 836 -18.88 27.02 50.53
C ARG A 836 -17.49 26.88 51.18
N VAL A 837 -17.38 26.06 52.22
CA VAL A 837 -16.10 25.77 52.88
C VAL A 837 -15.65 24.36 52.53
N ILE A 838 -14.55 24.24 51.80
CA ILE A 838 -13.96 22.97 51.39
C ILE A 838 -12.78 22.63 52.30
N ILE A 839 -12.93 21.57 53.08
CA ILE A 839 -11.90 21.04 53.96
C ILE A 839 -11.20 19.87 53.23
N LYS A 840 -9.97 20.11 52.76
CA LYS A 840 -9.13 19.09 52.13
C LYS A 840 -8.44 18.25 53.21
N LEU A 841 -8.70 16.95 53.19
CA LEU A 841 -8.14 15.97 54.10
C LEU A 841 -6.96 15.26 53.43
N GLY A 842 -5.78 15.37 54.04
CA GLY A 842 -4.61 14.59 53.65
C GLY A 842 -4.78 13.11 53.95
N HIS A 843 -4.03 12.26 53.24
CA HIS A 843 -4.02 10.82 53.49
C HIS A 843 -3.65 10.49 54.94
N GLY A 844 -4.40 9.59 55.57
CA GLY A 844 -4.17 9.18 56.95
C GLY A 844 -5.45 8.66 57.61
N GLU A 845 -5.30 8.11 58.81
CA GLU A 845 -6.39 7.65 59.66
C GLU A 845 -6.63 8.67 60.79
N TYR A 846 -7.84 9.22 60.84
CA TYR A 846 -8.29 10.23 61.80
C TYR A 846 -9.21 9.54 62.80
N LYS A 847 -8.66 9.20 63.97
CA LYS A 847 -9.42 8.56 65.06
C LYS A 847 -10.14 9.61 65.90
N GLU A 848 -11.28 10.10 65.41
CA GLU A 848 -12.10 11.12 66.07
C GLU A 848 -13.58 10.95 65.72
N LYS A 849 -14.47 11.29 66.66
CA LYS A 849 -15.91 11.38 66.45
C LYS A 849 -16.25 12.79 66.01
N VAL A 850 -16.79 12.95 64.80
CA VAL A 850 -16.97 14.26 64.15
C VAL A 850 -18.44 14.60 64.03
N THR A 851 -18.84 15.80 64.47
CA THR A 851 -20.19 16.33 64.29
C THR A 851 -20.16 17.63 63.50
N ILE A 852 -21.00 17.72 62.47
CA ILE A 852 -21.23 18.94 61.69
C ILE A 852 -22.60 19.48 62.06
N ASP A 853 -22.60 20.53 62.88
CA ASP A 853 -23.79 21.13 63.47
C ASP A 853 -24.74 21.74 62.43
N ARG A 854 -26.05 21.72 62.74
CA ARG A 854 -27.13 22.31 61.90
C ARG A 854 -26.86 23.76 61.49
N ASN A 855 -26.15 24.50 62.33
CA ASN A 855 -25.89 25.91 62.16
C ASN A 855 -24.63 26.21 61.31
N LYS A 856 -23.99 25.20 60.68
CA LYS A 856 -22.80 25.37 59.84
C LYS A 856 -23.01 24.79 58.41
N PRO A 857 -23.90 25.35 57.58
CA PRO A 857 -24.21 24.81 56.25
C PRO A 857 -23.05 25.00 55.26
N PHE A 858 -23.15 24.33 54.11
CA PHE A 858 -22.22 24.43 52.98
C PHE A 858 -20.78 23.95 53.26
N ILE A 859 -20.61 22.92 54.11
CA ILE A 859 -19.31 22.28 54.34
C ILE A 859 -19.09 21.14 53.34
N THR A 860 -17.90 21.08 52.76
CA THR A 860 -17.44 19.98 51.90
C THR A 860 -16.21 19.32 52.48
N LEU A 861 -16.23 18.01 52.70
CA LEU A 861 -15.03 17.21 53.00
C LEU A 861 -14.47 16.62 51.70
N TYR A 862 -13.18 16.82 51.45
CA TYR A 862 -12.54 16.41 50.21
C TYR A 862 -11.27 15.61 50.45
N GLY A 863 -11.21 14.37 49.97
CA GLY A 863 -10.02 13.52 49.96
C GLY A 863 -9.41 13.33 48.57
N ASP A 864 -8.15 12.89 48.52
CA ASP A 864 -7.54 12.40 47.28
C ASP A 864 -8.11 11.01 46.94
N PRO A 865 -8.65 10.77 45.73
CA PRO A 865 -9.19 9.48 45.35
C PRO A 865 -8.16 8.33 45.36
N ASN A 866 -6.87 8.63 45.14
CA ASN A 866 -5.79 7.63 45.15
C ASN A 866 -5.28 7.33 46.56
N ALA A 867 -5.57 8.22 47.52
CA ALA A 867 -5.07 8.13 48.88
C ALA A 867 -6.15 8.60 49.88
N MET A 868 -7.34 7.99 49.82
CA MET A 868 -8.51 8.42 50.58
C MET A 868 -8.23 8.46 52.10
N PRO A 869 -8.60 9.54 52.81
CA PRO A 869 -8.52 9.62 54.27
C PRO A 869 -9.56 8.71 54.92
N VAL A 870 -9.21 8.16 56.09
CA VAL A 870 -10.09 7.28 56.88
C VAL A 870 -10.51 8.01 58.16
N LEU A 871 -11.79 8.34 58.29
CA LEU A 871 -12.40 8.77 59.54
C LEU A 871 -12.87 7.54 60.31
N THR A 872 -12.38 7.34 61.53
CA THR A 872 -12.66 6.14 62.31
C THR A 872 -12.99 6.47 63.77
N PHE A 873 -13.94 5.73 64.34
CA PHE A 873 -14.28 5.78 65.77
C PHE A 873 -14.93 4.45 66.17
N ASP A 874 -14.95 4.12 67.46
CA ASP A 874 -15.44 2.84 68.03
C ASP A 874 -16.69 3.01 68.91
N GLY A 875 -17.44 4.09 68.70
CA GLY A 875 -18.67 4.39 69.44
C GLY A 875 -19.74 3.32 69.24
N THR A 876 -20.38 2.91 70.33
CA THR A 876 -21.48 1.93 70.35
C THR A 876 -22.75 2.52 70.96
N ALA A 877 -23.90 1.91 70.69
CA ALA A 877 -25.17 2.33 71.25
C ALA A 877 -25.26 2.15 72.77
N ALA A 878 -24.46 1.26 73.35
CA ALA A 878 -24.35 1.12 74.80
C ALA A 878 -23.80 2.40 75.47
N GLU A 879 -22.92 3.13 74.78
CA GLU A 879 -22.27 4.33 75.30
C GLU A 879 -22.98 5.61 74.87
N TYR A 880 -23.38 5.70 73.59
CA TYR A 880 -23.91 6.94 73.01
C TYR A 880 -25.39 6.86 72.62
N GLY A 881 -26.04 5.71 72.76
CA GLY A 881 -27.28 5.44 72.05
C GLY A 881 -27.05 5.22 70.54
N THR A 882 -28.03 4.65 69.84
CA THR A 882 -27.85 4.22 68.45
C THR A 882 -27.41 5.36 67.54
N VAL A 883 -28.18 6.44 67.48
CA VAL A 883 -27.95 7.53 66.51
C VAL A 883 -26.66 8.31 66.78
N ASP A 884 -26.29 8.49 68.05
CA ASP A 884 -25.09 9.25 68.40
C ASP A 884 -23.84 8.37 68.53
N SER A 885 -23.93 7.06 68.24
CA SER A 885 -22.76 6.18 68.12
C SER A 885 -21.95 6.41 66.83
N ALA A 886 -22.45 7.25 65.91
CA ALA A 886 -21.85 7.48 64.60
C ALA A 886 -20.46 8.11 64.65
N THR A 887 -19.53 7.60 63.82
CA THR A 887 -18.20 8.21 63.60
C THR A 887 -18.31 9.61 63.01
N LEU A 888 -19.16 9.79 61.99
CA LEU A 888 -19.44 11.09 61.38
C LEU A 888 -20.95 11.41 61.46
N ILE A 889 -21.29 12.50 62.12
CA ILE A 889 -22.66 13.01 62.27
C ILE A 889 -22.80 14.29 61.46
N VAL A 890 -23.69 14.29 60.46
CA VAL A 890 -23.98 15.44 59.61
C VAL A 890 -25.41 15.90 59.85
N LEU A 891 -25.55 16.98 60.62
CA LEU A 891 -26.84 17.63 60.86
C LEU A 891 -27.04 18.84 59.93
N SER A 892 -26.01 19.21 59.18
CA SER A 892 -25.95 20.47 58.44
C SER A 892 -26.44 20.37 57.00
N ASP A 893 -27.14 21.40 56.53
CA ASP A 893 -27.67 21.46 55.17
C ASP A 893 -26.57 21.71 54.12
N TYR A 894 -26.81 21.22 52.90
CA TYR A 894 -25.89 21.33 51.75
C TYR A 894 -24.50 20.72 51.98
N PHE A 895 -24.40 19.72 52.86
CA PHE A 895 -23.14 19.02 53.11
C PHE A 895 -22.68 18.21 51.89
N MET A 896 -21.37 18.15 51.67
CA MET A 896 -20.80 17.29 50.63
C MET A 896 -19.59 16.51 51.14
N ALA A 897 -19.48 15.25 50.76
CA ALA A 897 -18.29 14.43 51.00
C ALA A 897 -17.81 13.81 49.70
N ILE A 898 -16.51 13.93 49.42
CA ILE A 898 -15.88 13.46 48.19
C ILE A 898 -14.63 12.68 48.56
N ASN A 899 -14.54 11.43 48.08
CA ASN A 899 -13.36 10.56 48.23
C ASN A 899 -12.91 10.34 49.69
N ILE A 900 -13.84 10.10 50.62
CA ILE A 900 -13.49 9.80 52.03
C ILE A 900 -13.95 8.39 52.43
N ILE A 901 -13.25 7.81 53.40
CA ILE A 901 -13.64 6.56 54.05
C ILE A 901 -14.15 6.90 55.44
N VAL A 902 -15.34 6.44 55.80
CA VAL A 902 -15.92 6.56 57.14
C VAL A 902 -16.15 5.17 57.69
N LYS A 903 -15.57 4.89 58.85
CA LYS A 903 -15.57 3.56 59.46
C LYS A 903 -15.99 3.65 60.92
N ASN A 904 -16.83 2.72 61.36
CA ASN A 904 -16.93 2.40 62.78
C ASN A 904 -16.12 1.14 63.06
N SER A 905 -15.15 1.22 63.97
CA SER A 905 -14.25 0.12 64.32
C SER A 905 -14.75 -0.76 65.46
N ALA A 906 -15.98 -0.55 65.95
CA ALA A 906 -16.56 -1.42 66.96
C ALA A 906 -16.69 -2.88 66.46
N PRO A 907 -16.59 -3.89 67.35
CA PRO A 907 -16.60 -5.29 66.93
C PRO A 907 -18.00 -5.73 66.51
N MET A 908 -18.09 -6.50 65.42
CA MET A 908 -19.35 -7.05 64.89
C MET A 908 -20.25 -7.64 65.99
N PRO A 909 -21.55 -7.30 66.06
CA PRO A 909 -22.45 -7.83 67.08
C PRO A 909 -22.47 -9.36 67.13
N ASP A 910 -22.38 -9.91 68.34
CA ASP A 910 -22.33 -11.37 68.62
C ASP A 910 -23.66 -11.93 69.14
N GLY A 911 -24.69 -11.08 69.23
CA GLY A 911 -26.00 -11.41 69.80
C GLY A 911 -26.03 -11.52 71.33
N LYS A 912 -24.90 -11.36 72.02
CA LYS A 912 -24.78 -11.41 73.48
C LYS A 912 -24.62 -10.02 74.09
N ARG A 913 -23.87 -9.14 73.43
CA ARG A 913 -23.63 -7.76 73.88
C ARG A 913 -24.87 -6.89 73.67
N LYS A 914 -25.40 -6.31 74.76
CA LYS A 914 -26.46 -5.29 74.70
C LYS A 914 -25.87 -3.98 74.16
N GLY A 915 -26.60 -3.29 73.27
CA GLY A 915 -26.16 -2.01 72.71
C GLY A 915 -25.00 -2.08 71.72
N ALA A 916 -24.85 -3.21 71.01
CA ALA A 916 -23.74 -3.44 70.07
C ALA A 916 -23.88 -2.69 68.72
N GLN A 917 -24.96 -1.94 68.51
CA GLN A 917 -25.14 -1.14 67.29
C GLN A 917 -24.07 -0.05 67.22
N ALA A 918 -23.52 0.19 66.03
CA ALA A 918 -22.35 1.05 65.87
C ALA A 918 -22.34 1.69 64.47
N LEU A 919 -22.76 2.95 64.41
CA LEU A 919 -22.92 3.68 63.16
C LEU A 919 -21.56 4.15 62.63
N SER A 920 -21.35 4.05 61.31
CA SER A 920 -20.27 4.80 60.64
C SER A 920 -20.72 6.25 60.41
N MET A 921 -21.99 6.44 60.03
CA MET A 921 -22.49 7.72 59.53
C MET A 921 -23.91 7.99 59.99
N ARG A 922 -24.21 9.23 60.37
CA ARG A 922 -25.56 9.76 60.56
C ARG A 922 -25.77 11.00 59.70
N ILE A 923 -26.90 11.08 58.99
CA ILE A 923 -27.23 12.19 58.09
C ILE A 923 -28.65 12.67 58.39
N SER A 924 -28.79 13.90 58.87
CA SER A 924 -30.08 14.57 59.12
C SER A 924 -30.15 15.98 58.49
N GLY A 925 -29.02 16.47 57.95
CA GLY A 925 -28.98 17.72 57.22
C GLY A 925 -29.54 17.56 55.81
N ASN A 926 -30.40 18.48 55.38
CA ASN A 926 -31.05 18.39 54.08
C ASN A 926 -30.05 18.70 52.95
N LYS A 927 -30.25 18.09 51.77
CA LYS A 927 -29.46 18.35 50.56
C LYS A 927 -27.99 17.94 50.71
N ALA A 928 -27.75 16.75 51.27
CA ALA A 928 -26.41 16.19 51.44
C ALA A 928 -26.00 15.27 50.29
N ALA A 929 -24.76 15.41 49.78
CA ALA A 929 -24.25 14.62 48.65
C ALA A 929 -22.93 13.91 48.96
N PHE A 930 -22.81 12.65 48.51
CA PHE A 930 -21.67 11.77 48.76
C PHE A 930 -21.16 11.21 47.43
N TYR A 931 -19.89 11.45 47.12
CA TYR A 931 -19.25 11.03 45.88
C TYR A 931 -18.05 10.14 46.18
N ASN A 932 -18.05 8.91 45.65
CA ASN A 932 -16.94 7.96 45.79
C ASN A 932 -16.50 7.77 47.25
N CYS A 933 -17.46 7.76 48.18
CA CYS A 933 -17.21 7.55 49.61
C CYS A 933 -17.38 6.08 49.99
N LYS A 934 -16.64 5.61 50.99
CA LYS A 934 -16.76 4.24 51.51
C LYS A 934 -17.20 4.25 52.97
N PHE A 935 -18.24 3.50 53.28
CA PHE A 935 -18.82 3.40 54.61
C PHE A 935 -18.67 1.97 55.11
N TYR A 936 -17.93 1.81 56.21
CA TYR A 936 -17.65 0.52 56.82
C TYR A 936 -18.28 0.44 58.21
N GLY A 937 -19.11 -0.57 58.42
CA GLY A 937 -19.73 -0.88 59.70
C GLY A 937 -20.31 -2.29 59.68
N TYR A 938 -21.08 -2.61 60.72
CA TYR A 938 -21.79 -3.89 60.82
C TYR A 938 -23.28 -3.63 60.94
N GLN A 939 -23.81 -3.61 62.16
CA GLN A 939 -25.21 -3.26 62.40
C GLN A 939 -25.37 -1.75 62.41
N ASP A 940 -26.38 -1.26 61.70
CA ASP A 940 -26.75 0.15 61.62
C ASP A 940 -25.63 1.04 61.00
N THR A 941 -24.90 0.58 59.98
CA THR A 941 -23.76 1.33 59.39
C THR A 941 -24.09 2.78 59.02
N ILE A 942 -25.24 3.05 58.39
CA ILE A 942 -25.68 4.39 57.98
C ILE A 942 -27.08 4.66 58.53
N CYS A 943 -27.20 5.72 59.33
CA CYS A 943 -28.45 6.35 59.69
C CYS A 943 -28.77 7.48 58.71
N ASP A 944 -29.56 7.16 57.69
CA ASP A 944 -30.08 8.07 56.67
C ASP A 944 -31.42 8.66 57.15
N ASP A 945 -31.33 9.63 58.07
CA ASP A 945 -32.40 10.02 59.00
C ASP A 945 -33.50 10.88 58.35
N THR A 946 -33.19 12.13 57.98
CA THR A 946 -34.16 13.08 57.42
C THR A 946 -33.48 14.03 56.42
N GLY A 947 -34.18 14.35 55.32
CA GLY A 947 -33.67 15.24 54.27
C GLY A 947 -33.57 14.58 52.90
N ASN A 948 -33.24 15.37 51.87
CA ASN A 948 -32.92 14.86 50.53
C ASN A 948 -31.42 14.53 50.45
N HIS A 949 -31.08 13.28 50.15
CA HIS A 949 -29.67 12.86 50.08
C HIS A 949 -29.33 12.18 48.76
N PHE A 950 -28.07 12.27 48.36
CA PHE A 950 -27.56 11.70 47.12
C PHE A 950 -26.25 10.96 47.34
N PHE A 951 -26.16 9.72 46.87
CA PHE A 951 -24.94 8.91 46.92
C PHE A 951 -24.58 8.47 45.51
N LYS A 952 -23.35 8.75 45.06
CA LYS A 952 -22.85 8.32 43.76
C LYS A 952 -21.51 7.61 43.88
N ASP A 953 -21.42 6.43 43.26
CA ASP A 953 -20.22 5.59 43.24
C ASP A 953 -19.69 5.24 44.64
N CYS A 954 -20.60 5.16 45.62
CA CYS A 954 -20.24 4.82 46.99
C CYS A 954 -20.07 3.31 47.19
N TYR A 955 -19.42 2.94 48.29
CA TYR A 955 -19.36 1.58 48.81
C TYR A 955 -19.92 1.57 50.23
N ILE A 956 -20.91 0.72 50.51
CA ILE A 956 -21.53 0.62 51.83
C ILE A 956 -21.47 -0.84 52.27
N GLU A 957 -20.90 -1.07 53.45
CA GLU A 957 -20.76 -2.41 54.03
C GLU A 957 -21.50 -2.53 55.36
N GLY A 958 -22.19 -3.64 55.56
CA GLY A 958 -22.85 -3.92 56.83
C GLY A 958 -23.47 -5.31 56.94
N THR A 959 -24.19 -5.54 58.03
CA THR A 959 -24.79 -6.84 58.36
C THR A 959 -26.31 -6.74 58.45
N PHE A 960 -26.82 -5.99 59.42
CA PHE A 960 -28.23 -5.92 59.77
C PHE A 960 -28.67 -4.45 59.84
N ASP A 961 -29.77 -4.13 59.17
CA ASP A 961 -30.35 -2.78 59.03
C ASP A 961 -29.32 -1.70 58.73
N PHE A 962 -28.30 -2.05 57.94
CA PHE A 962 -27.13 -1.19 57.84
C PHE A 962 -27.37 0.09 57.03
N ILE A 963 -28.54 0.25 56.42
CA ILE A 963 -29.09 1.53 55.96
C ILE A 963 -30.49 1.69 56.57
N PHE A 964 -30.66 2.62 57.50
CA PHE A 964 -31.92 2.83 58.22
C PHE A 964 -32.23 4.31 58.45
N GLY A 965 -33.50 4.65 58.68
CA GLY A 965 -33.96 6.03 58.85
C GLY A 965 -35.13 6.40 57.93
N SER A 966 -35.46 7.69 57.82
CA SER A 966 -36.60 8.25 57.07
C SER A 966 -36.16 9.25 55.98
N GLY A 967 -34.92 9.16 55.51
CA GLY A 967 -34.40 10.03 54.46
C GLY A 967 -35.12 9.85 53.12
N ARG A 968 -35.04 10.87 52.26
CA ARG A 968 -35.42 10.77 50.85
C ARG A 968 -34.15 10.71 50.01
N SER A 969 -33.73 9.50 49.65
CA SER A 969 -32.36 9.28 49.20
C SER A 969 -32.28 8.54 47.87
N LEU A 970 -31.40 9.01 47.00
CA LEU A 970 -31.08 8.39 45.73
C LEU A 970 -29.63 7.88 45.76
N TYR A 971 -29.48 6.57 45.69
CA TYR A 971 -28.22 5.85 45.61
C TYR A 971 -27.98 5.46 44.15
N LEU A 972 -27.01 6.07 43.49
CA LEU A 972 -26.67 5.86 42.09
C LEU A 972 -25.31 5.14 41.97
N SER A 973 -25.25 4.05 41.20
CA SER A 973 -23.97 3.34 40.94
C SER A 973 -23.24 2.92 42.23
N THR A 974 -23.98 2.68 43.31
CA THR A 974 -23.43 2.37 44.64
C THR A 974 -23.35 0.86 44.86
N GLN A 975 -22.26 0.38 45.46
CA GLN A 975 -22.09 -1.01 45.85
C GLN A 975 -22.53 -1.22 47.29
N LEU A 976 -23.46 -2.14 47.49
CA LEU A 976 -23.98 -2.59 48.77
C LEU A 976 -23.38 -3.97 49.07
N ASN A 977 -22.45 -4.03 50.01
CA ASN A 977 -21.76 -5.25 50.38
C ASN A 977 -22.22 -5.78 51.73
N VAL A 978 -22.78 -6.98 51.76
CA VAL A 978 -23.29 -7.57 53.00
C VAL A 978 -22.33 -8.63 53.51
N VAL A 979 -21.94 -8.53 54.78
CA VAL A 979 -20.90 -9.39 55.38
C VAL A 979 -21.47 -10.35 56.44
N GLY A 980 -20.86 -11.53 56.55
CA GLY A 980 -21.19 -12.57 57.53
C GLY A 980 -22.48 -13.37 57.26
N ASP A 981 -22.67 -14.46 58.03
CA ASP A 981 -23.77 -15.43 57.85
C ASP A 981 -24.94 -15.25 58.83
N GLY A 982 -26.13 -15.70 58.43
CA GLY A 982 -27.36 -15.64 59.22
C GLY A 982 -28.33 -14.58 58.70
N LEU A 983 -29.24 -14.10 59.56
CA LEU A 983 -30.20 -13.06 59.17
C LEU A 983 -29.46 -11.75 58.86
N ARG A 984 -29.59 -11.28 57.62
CA ARG A 984 -28.95 -10.06 57.12
C ARG A 984 -29.96 -9.21 56.37
N VAL A 985 -29.97 -7.91 56.63
CA VAL A 985 -30.96 -6.98 56.08
C VAL A 985 -30.26 -5.71 55.65
N ILE A 986 -30.46 -5.29 54.41
CA ILE A 986 -29.84 -4.08 53.86
C ILE A 986 -30.55 -2.84 54.38
N THR A 987 -31.87 -2.78 54.22
CA THR A 987 -32.64 -1.56 54.51
C THR A 987 -33.70 -1.72 55.59
N ALA A 988 -33.83 -0.70 56.42
CA ALA A 988 -34.91 -0.55 57.41
C ALA A 988 -35.47 0.88 57.34
N HIS A 989 -36.35 1.14 56.36
CA HIS A 989 -36.93 2.47 56.16
C HIS A 989 -38.01 2.77 57.22
N ALA A 990 -38.00 3.99 57.75
CA ALA A 990 -38.76 4.44 58.92
C ALA A 990 -39.99 5.30 58.56
N GLY A 991 -40.50 5.21 57.33
CA GLY A 991 -41.69 5.97 56.90
C GLY A 991 -42.94 5.66 57.74
N LYS A 992 -43.69 6.70 58.13
CA LYS A 992 -44.84 6.56 59.06
C LYS A 992 -46.19 6.83 58.41
N SER A 993 -46.23 7.54 57.27
CA SER A 993 -47.46 7.86 56.54
C SER A 993 -47.23 7.85 55.03
N THR A 994 -48.31 7.74 54.25
CA THR A 994 -48.28 7.87 52.78
C THR A 994 -48.04 9.28 52.29
N GLU A 995 -48.38 10.30 53.09
CA GLU A 995 -48.14 11.73 52.80
C GLU A 995 -46.66 12.11 52.89
N GLU A 996 -45.88 11.34 53.66
CA GLU A 996 -44.46 11.54 53.84
C GLU A 996 -43.71 11.25 52.53
N LYS A 997 -43.05 12.28 51.99
CA LYS A 997 -42.21 12.16 50.79
C LYS A 997 -40.80 11.65 51.15
N SER A 998 -40.71 10.54 51.88
CA SER A 998 -39.46 9.82 52.21
C SER A 998 -39.37 8.48 51.46
N GLY A 999 -38.18 7.90 51.41
CA GLY A 999 -37.91 6.62 50.77
C GLY A 999 -36.50 6.49 50.21
N TYR A 1000 -36.08 5.25 49.98
CA TYR A 1000 -34.79 4.93 49.39
C TYR A 1000 -34.94 4.41 47.97
N SER A 1001 -34.19 4.99 47.03
CA SER A 1001 -34.11 4.52 45.65
C SER A 1001 -32.66 4.14 45.31
N PHE A 1002 -32.46 2.87 44.94
CA PHE A 1002 -31.17 2.32 44.51
C PHE A 1002 -31.21 2.10 43.01
N VAL A 1003 -30.38 2.84 42.27
CA VAL A 1003 -30.40 2.90 40.80
C VAL A 1003 -29.04 2.54 40.24
N HIS A 1004 -29.00 1.52 39.38
CA HIS A 1004 -27.76 0.98 38.83
C HIS A 1004 -26.74 0.53 39.90
N CYS A 1005 -27.25 0.12 41.07
CA CYS A 1005 -26.43 -0.36 42.18
C CYS A 1005 -26.01 -1.82 42.00
N LYS A 1006 -25.15 -2.30 42.88
CA LYS A 1006 -24.77 -3.71 42.98
C LYS A 1006 -24.97 -4.21 44.40
N VAL A 1007 -25.66 -5.36 44.54
CA VAL A 1007 -25.81 -6.06 45.82
C VAL A 1007 -24.90 -7.28 45.80
N THR A 1008 -23.88 -7.26 46.66
CA THR A 1008 -22.86 -8.31 46.81
C THR A 1008 -22.72 -8.76 48.26
N GLY A 1009 -21.98 -9.83 48.51
CA GLY A 1009 -21.71 -10.28 49.88
C GLY A 1009 -21.07 -11.66 49.95
N THR A 1010 -20.72 -12.10 51.17
CA THR A 1010 -20.01 -13.36 51.44
C THR A 1010 -20.86 -14.41 52.18
N GLY A 1011 -22.16 -14.16 52.41
CA GLY A 1011 -23.06 -15.06 53.16
C GLY A 1011 -24.30 -15.50 52.37
N THR A 1012 -25.18 -16.28 53.01
CA THR A 1012 -26.47 -16.72 52.45
C THR A 1012 -27.66 -16.19 53.26
N GLY A 1013 -28.74 -15.79 52.57
CA GLY A 1013 -29.98 -15.36 53.23
C GLY A 1013 -30.10 -13.85 53.49
N ILE A 1014 -29.61 -13.02 52.56
CA ILE A 1014 -29.70 -11.55 52.66
C ILE A 1014 -31.06 -11.05 52.17
N TYR A 1015 -31.69 -10.16 52.94
CA TYR A 1015 -32.92 -9.48 52.56
C TYR A 1015 -32.65 -8.04 52.12
N LEU A 1016 -33.33 -7.62 51.05
CA LEU A 1016 -33.28 -6.26 50.50
C LEU A 1016 -33.77 -5.20 51.49
N GLY A 1017 -34.70 -5.58 52.37
CA GLY A 1017 -35.17 -4.73 53.46
C GLY A 1017 -36.21 -5.41 54.37
N ARG A 1018 -36.56 -4.73 55.46
CA ARG A 1018 -37.63 -5.09 56.40
C ARG A 1018 -38.45 -3.88 56.83
N ALA A 1019 -39.72 -4.09 57.20
CA ALA A 1019 -40.60 -2.98 57.62
C ALA A 1019 -40.32 -2.55 59.07
N TRP A 1020 -39.50 -1.51 59.25
CA TRP A 1020 -39.25 -0.96 60.57
C TRP A 1020 -40.45 -0.17 61.12
N MET A 1021 -41.06 0.67 60.28
CA MET A 1021 -42.25 1.48 60.60
C MET A 1021 -43.48 1.08 59.75
N SER A 1022 -44.57 1.85 59.83
CA SER A 1022 -45.86 1.50 59.20
C SER A 1022 -45.89 1.67 57.67
N HIS A 1023 -45.11 2.59 57.09
CA HIS A 1023 -45.13 2.89 55.64
C HIS A 1023 -43.72 2.96 55.04
N PRO A 1024 -42.92 1.88 55.12
CA PRO A 1024 -41.59 1.85 54.53
C PRO A 1024 -41.66 1.94 52.99
N LYS A 1025 -40.71 2.64 52.38
CA LYS A 1025 -40.65 2.84 50.93
C LYS A 1025 -39.23 2.63 50.42
N VAL A 1026 -39.01 1.54 49.68
CA VAL A 1026 -37.70 1.17 49.14
C VAL A 1026 -37.86 0.65 47.72
N VAL A 1027 -37.04 1.16 46.80
CA VAL A 1027 -37.05 0.77 45.39
C VAL A 1027 -35.64 0.39 44.94
N TYR A 1028 -35.52 -0.77 44.30
CA TYR A 1028 -34.32 -1.18 43.57
C TYR A 1028 -34.63 -1.16 42.07
N ALA A 1029 -33.87 -0.37 41.30
CA ALA A 1029 -34.05 -0.20 39.87
C ALA A 1029 -32.73 -0.42 39.13
N TYR A 1030 -32.75 -1.21 38.05
CA TYR A 1030 -31.56 -1.57 37.27
C TYR A 1030 -30.38 -2.06 38.12
N THR A 1031 -30.67 -2.63 39.29
CA THR A 1031 -29.67 -3.06 40.27
C THR A 1031 -29.28 -4.50 39.97
N ASP A 1032 -27.99 -4.78 39.99
CA ASP A 1032 -27.44 -6.12 39.80
C ASP A 1032 -27.34 -6.83 41.16
N MET A 1033 -28.02 -7.97 41.30
CA MET A 1033 -28.14 -8.72 42.55
C MET A 1033 -27.50 -10.09 42.41
N SER A 1034 -26.45 -10.36 43.20
CA SER A 1034 -25.83 -11.69 43.24
C SER A 1034 -26.72 -12.72 43.94
N SER A 1035 -26.35 -14.00 43.88
CA SER A 1035 -27.15 -15.12 44.39
C SER A 1035 -27.27 -15.17 45.91
N VAL A 1036 -26.65 -14.22 46.60
CA VAL A 1036 -26.66 -14.08 48.06
C VAL A 1036 -27.99 -13.52 48.58
N VAL A 1037 -28.75 -12.83 47.72
CA VAL A 1037 -30.09 -12.31 48.03
C VAL A 1037 -31.05 -13.49 48.17
N ASN A 1038 -31.78 -13.53 49.29
CA ASN A 1038 -32.79 -14.54 49.57
C ASN A 1038 -33.87 -14.51 48.48
N PRO A 1039 -34.34 -15.67 47.97
CA PRO A 1039 -35.40 -15.71 46.96
C PRO A 1039 -36.69 -14.95 47.35
N SER A 1040 -36.99 -14.89 48.65
CA SER A 1040 -38.11 -14.10 49.22
C SER A 1040 -37.95 -12.59 48.99
N GLY A 1041 -36.72 -12.13 48.76
CA GLY A 1041 -36.33 -10.73 48.53
C GLY A 1041 -36.38 -9.88 49.80
N TRP A 1042 -37.56 -9.78 50.39
CA TRP A 1042 -37.85 -8.93 51.56
C TRP A 1042 -38.15 -9.79 52.78
N HIS A 1043 -37.78 -9.29 53.96
CA HIS A 1043 -37.97 -10.03 55.20
C HIS A 1043 -39.44 -10.02 55.63
N GLU A 1044 -39.98 -11.16 56.05
CA GLU A 1044 -41.37 -11.25 56.52
C GLU A 1044 -41.64 -10.30 57.69
N ASN A 1045 -42.78 -9.60 57.63
CA ASN A 1045 -43.14 -8.64 58.66
C ASN A 1045 -43.67 -9.38 59.89
N THR A 1046 -43.18 -9.01 61.07
CA THR A 1046 -43.70 -9.53 62.35
C THR A 1046 -45.09 -9.01 62.68
N GLN A 1047 -45.52 -7.92 62.02
CA GLN A 1047 -46.86 -7.34 62.11
C GLN A 1047 -47.50 -7.36 60.72
N THR A 1048 -48.35 -8.35 60.46
CA THR A 1048 -48.96 -8.62 59.14
C THR A 1048 -49.83 -7.47 58.62
N GLU A 1049 -50.31 -6.58 59.50
CA GLU A 1049 -51.04 -5.37 59.11
C GLU A 1049 -50.22 -4.44 58.20
N ARG A 1050 -48.88 -4.45 58.34
CA ARG A 1050 -47.96 -3.62 57.57
C ARG A 1050 -47.79 -4.10 56.12
N ASP A 1051 -48.14 -5.34 55.81
CA ASP A 1051 -48.04 -5.88 54.44
C ASP A 1051 -48.90 -5.11 53.44
N LYS A 1052 -49.95 -4.43 53.93
CA LYS A 1052 -50.85 -3.59 53.11
C LYS A 1052 -50.30 -2.19 52.82
N THR A 1053 -49.30 -1.74 53.59
CA THR A 1053 -48.82 -0.36 53.59
C THR A 1053 -47.35 -0.23 53.18
N VAL A 1054 -46.61 -1.35 53.07
CA VAL A 1054 -45.24 -1.36 52.55
C VAL A 1054 -45.19 -1.07 51.05
N PHE A 1055 -44.20 -0.28 50.64
CA PHE A 1055 -43.89 -0.05 49.23
C PHE A 1055 -42.47 -0.55 48.92
N TYR A 1056 -42.39 -1.77 48.40
CA TYR A 1056 -41.14 -2.44 48.06
C TYR A 1056 -41.09 -2.79 46.58
N GLY A 1057 -40.41 -1.96 45.80
CA GLY A 1057 -40.39 -2.04 44.34
C GLY A 1057 -39.10 -2.63 43.78
N GLU A 1058 -39.22 -3.51 42.80
CA GLU A 1058 -38.09 -4.01 42.00
C GLU A 1058 -38.36 -3.78 40.49
N TYR A 1059 -37.50 -2.98 39.85
CA TYR A 1059 -37.66 -2.58 38.45
C TYR A 1059 -36.42 -2.92 37.61
N LYS A 1060 -36.59 -3.84 36.65
CA LYS A 1060 -35.53 -4.25 35.71
C LYS A 1060 -34.18 -4.59 36.38
N CYS A 1061 -34.23 -5.18 37.57
CA CYS A 1061 -33.04 -5.69 38.27
C CYS A 1061 -32.48 -6.93 37.55
N SER A 1062 -31.16 -7.09 37.59
CA SER A 1062 -30.43 -8.19 36.94
C SER A 1062 -29.74 -9.09 37.96
N GLY A 1063 -29.23 -10.23 37.48
CA GLY A 1063 -28.44 -11.15 38.29
C GLY A 1063 -29.25 -12.29 38.92
N PRO A 1064 -28.58 -13.33 39.44
CA PRO A 1064 -29.26 -14.51 39.98
C PRO A 1064 -30.14 -14.20 41.21
N GLY A 1065 -29.89 -13.11 41.93
CA GLY A 1065 -30.67 -12.68 43.09
C GLY A 1065 -31.94 -11.90 42.76
N SER A 1066 -32.15 -11.47 41.50
CA SER A 1066 -33.29 -10.64 41.10
C SER A 1066 -34.54 -11.43 40.65
N ARG A 1067 -34.54 -12.74 40.86
CA ARG A 1067 -35.61 -13.67 40.46
C ARG A 1067 -36.90 -13.39 41.24
N LYS A 1068 -37.99 -13.07 40.52
CA LYS A 1068 -39.25 -12.62 41.12
C LYS A 1068 -40.16 -13.76 41.57
N GLU A 1069 -39.95 -15.00 41.11
CA GLU A 1069 -40.94 -16.08 41.24
C GLU A 1069 -41.21 -16.50 42.69
N LYS A 1070 -40.26 -16.24 43.59
CA LYS A 1070 -40.34 -16.60 45.02
C LYS A 1070 -40.45 -15.40 45.95
N ARG A 1071 -40.66 -14.19 45.41
CA ARG A 1071 -40.78 -12.97 46.22
C ARG A 1071 -42.01 -13.03 47.13
N VAL A 1072 -41.93 -12.35 48.27
CA VAL A 1072 -43.08 -12.15 49.16
C VAL A 1072 -44.20 -11.39 48.45
N LYS A 1073 -45.45 -11.71 48.79
CA LYS A 1073 -46.66 -11.26 48.06
C LYS A 1073 -46.86 -9.75 48.00
N TYR A 1074 -46.33 -9.00 48.97
CA TYR A 1074 -46.44 -7.53 49.02
C TYR A 1074 -45.31 -6.81 48.25
N THR A 1075 -44.47 -7.55 47.51
CA THR A 1075 -43.50 -6.96 46.58
C THR A 1075 -44.26 -6.29 45.43
N GLN A 1076 -43.97 -5.03 45.14
CA GLN A 1076 -44.64 -4.22 44.13
C GLN A 1076 -44.00 -4.42 42.76
N ASP A 1077 -44.82 -4.75 41.77
CA ASP A 1077 -44.43 -4.71 40.35
C ASP A 1077 -44.66 -3.32 39.79
N ILE A 1078 -43.64 -2.47 39.92
CA ILE A 1078 -43.68 -1.08 39.45
C ILE A 1078 -43.47 -1.01 37.93
N ASP A 1079 -44.28 -0.20 37.25
CA ASP A 1079 -44.22 0.01 35.81
C ASP A 1079 -43.19 1.09 35.40
N ASN A 1080 -43.09 1.39 34.11
CA ASN A 1080 -42.13 2.39 33.62
C ASN A 1080 -42.43 3.81 34.14
N ILE A 1081 -43.71 4.18 34.32
CA ILE A 1081 -44.13 5.53 34.73
C ILE A 1081 -43.82 5.71 36.21
N GLU A 1082 -44.19 4.72 37.02
CA GLU A 1082 -43.94 4.70 38.44
C GLU A 1082 -42.44 4.64 38.75
N ALA A 1083 -41.68 3.78 38.06
CA ALA A 1083 -40.23 3.71 38.21
C ALA A 1083 -39.53 5.05 37.88
N ASN A 1084 -39.98 5.77 36.85
CA ASN A 1084 -39.43 7.09 36.48
C ASN A 1084 -39.52 8.13 37.61
N SER A 1085 -40.53 8.02 38.47
CA SER A 1085 -40.69 8.90 39.63
C SER A 1085 -39.63 8.68 40.72
N PHE A 1086 -39.00 7.50 40.75
CA PHE A 1086 -37.97 7.11 41.72
C PHE A 1086 -36.55 7.22 41.17
N ILE A 1087 -36.34 6.97 39.89
CA ILE A 1087 -34.99 6.91 39.29
C ILE A 1087 -34.45 8.24 38.76
N SER A 1088 -35.29 9.28 38.70
CA SER A 1088 -34.90 10.61 38.22
C SER A 1088 -34.35 11.50 39.33
N LEU A 1089 -33.55 12.50 38.98
CA LEU A 1089 -33.10 13.54 39.93
C LEU A 1089 -34.29 14.31 40.54
N GLY A 1090 -35.44 14.33 39.86
CA GLY A 1090 -36.68 14.91 40.38
C GLY A 1090 -37.15 14.25 41.68
N TYR A 1091 -36.80 12.97 41.90
CA TYR A 1091 -37.10 12.29 43.16
C TYR A 1091 -36.51 13.05 44.36
N ILE A 1092 -35.23 13.39 44.33
CA ILE A 1092 -34.58 14.12 45.43
C ILE A 1092 -34.58 15.64 45.23
N GLN A 1093 -35.37 16.15 44.27
CA GLN A 1093 -35.35 17.57 43.86
C GLN A 1093 -33.93 18.04 43.45
N GLY A 1094 -33.09 17.16 42.90
CA GLY A 1094 -31.68 17.44 42.63
C GLY A 1094 -31.45 18.59 41.64
N SER A 1095 -32.45 18.95 40.83
CA SER A 1095 -32.41 20.10 39.95
C SER A 1095 -32.27 21.45 40.68
N SER A 1096 -32.61 21.54 41.97
CA SER A 1096 -32.46 22.79 42.74
C SER A 1096 -31.17 22.87 43.57
N TRP A 1097 -30.53 21.76 43.91
CA TRP A 1097 -29.43 21.78 44.87
C TRP A 1097 -28.21 20.92 44.54
N LEU A 1098 -28.34 19.93 43.66
CA LEU A 1098 -27.27 18.99 43.38
C LEU A 1098 -26.28 19.57 42.36
N LEU A 1099 -25.00 19.61 42.73
CA LEU A 1099 -23.89 20.06 41.90
C LEU A 1099 -22.91 18.89 41.66
N PRO A 1100 -22.14 18.89 40.55
CA PRO A 1100 -21.08 17.90 40.37
C PRO A 1100 -19.99 18.08 41.44
N PRO A 1101 -19.22 17.03 41.77
CA PRO A 1101 -18.14 17.13 42.75
C PRO A 1101 -17.11 18.18 42.29
N HIS A 1102 -16.57 18.95 43.25
CA HIS A 1102 -15.55 19.95 42.94
C HIS A 1102 -14.28 19.26 42.40
N SER A 1103 -13.84 19.66 41.20
CA SER A 1103 -12.51 19.33 40.67
C SER A 1103 -11.51 20.36 41.18
N LEU A 1104 -10.72 19.98 42.19
CA LEU A 1104 -9.75 20.85 42.86
C LEU A 1104 -8.32 20.67 42.38
#